data_AF-A0A212ADF0-F1
#
_entry.id   AF-A0A212ADF0-F1
#
_cell.length_a   1.000
_cell.length_b   1.000
_cell.length_c   1.000
_cell.angle_alpha   90.00
_cell.angle_beta   90.00
_cell.angle_gamma   90.00
#
_symmetry.space_group_name_H-M   'P 1'
#
loop_
_entity.id
_entity.type
_entity.pdbx_description
1 polymer ?
#
loop_
_entity_poly.entity_id
_entity_poly.type
_entity_poly.pdbx_seq_one_letter_code
_entity_poly.pdbx_strand_id
1 'polypeptide(L)'
;MKYRPEIDGLRAIAVATVVLFHARAPFFGGGYIGVDIFFVISGFLITGILIQDIEARRYSLTEFYVRRARRILPALFVMLAACIPVAWVWMLPADFADFGRSIAAAAVFLSNVHFSRHADYFSTAAELQPLLHTWSLAIEEQFYLVFPPLLFLLVTRGGRRIALIVLGVIALASLALAEVGWRIRPEENFFFTPSRIWELLAGSLAALGIRLRPQAPRGGPAALGLAMILVSLLLLPGMPSPSLATLLPVLGAVLVLVWGGQGTRVGQILSLRPVVWLGLISYSTYLWHQPLMAFTRLRLAEEPRAGVMTLLVIASVLLGWLSWRWVEQPFRGAAPLLAGRRLPLATAVVGIVLFSAAGIGIRKAEGFPERMPWATELLAGRERYRGHCLTADNDPPPVHPVRNCAAGESGPQVAIMGDSHATSLAPPLQAMLTGMGIGSYVSGYAGCPPVPGLVRLDKLPSRSCDAYNRAYLDWLEQSGVRTLVLAARWPVYASGLRARNGEGGNEPGPPIPMDVAALPPGNPFDGEREARVISAYAAQVAALAERFNVVLVYPYPEAGWKVPLRVARELMFDPEAQPAISTSRTFFHRRSDAVITAFDAIHSPRIARVRPDRLLCDTFIPNRCANAFGGKMFYFDDNHPSPEGAALVAPEIVAAIRALDREQASR
;
A
#
# COMPACT_ATOMS: atom_id res chain seq x y z
N MET A 1 -15.51 14.80 -35.66
CA MET A 1 -14.45 15.82 -35.55
C MET A 1 -13.40 15.52 -36.59
N LYS A 2 -12.72 16.53 -37.16
CA LYS A 2 -11.52 16.30 -37.96
C LYS A 2 -10.44 15.66 -37.07
N TYR A 3 -9.64 14.75 -37.61
CA TYR A 3 -8.56 14.09 -36.88
C TYR A 3 -7.54 15.13 -36.37
N ARG A 4 -7.08 14.98 -35.12
CA ARG A 4 -6.14 15.89 -34.44
C ARG A 4 -4.95 15.09 -33.89
N PRO A 5 -3.86 14.90 -34.67
CA PRO A 5 -2.73 14.05 -34.27
C PRO A 5 -2.02 14.55 -33.00
N GLU A 6 -2.03 15.85 -32.73
CA GLU A 6 -1.43 16.40 -31.51
C GLU A 6 -2.10 15.89 -30.22
N ILE A 7 -3.37 15.45 -30.27
CA ILE A 7 -4.04 14.83 -29.11
C ILE A 7 -3.47 13.44 -28.86
N ASP A 8 -3.19 12.67 -29.92
CA ASP A 8 -2.51 11.38 -29.77
C ASP A 8 -1.09 11.60 -29.23
N GLY A 9 -0.40 12.65 -29.65
CA GLY A 9 0.90 12.98 -29.06
C GLY A 9 0.84 13.33 -27.58
N LEU A 10 -0.21 14.04 -27.13
CA LEU A 10 -0.42 14.28 -25.70
C LEU A 10 -0.71 12.96 -24.94
N ARG A 11 -1.44 12.01 -25.55
CA ARG A 11 -1.64 10.66 -25.00
C ARG A 11 -0.33 9.87 -24.91
N ALA A 12 0.61 10.11 -25.83
CA ALA A 12 1.94 9.50 -25.80
C ALA A 12 2.75 9.98 -24.59
N ILE A 13 2.72 11.28 -24.29
CA ILE A 13 3.33 11.84 -23.07
C ILE A 13 2.69 11.21 -21.84
N ALA A 14 1.36 11.14 -21.80
CA ALA A 14 0.62 10.57 -20.67
C ALA A 14 1.00 9.11 -20.40
N VAL A 15 0.99 8.23 -21.41
CA VAL A 15 1.36 6.81 -21.22
C VAL A 15 2.84 6.65 -20.86
N ALA A 16 3.74 7.42 -21.49
CA ALA A 16 5.17 7.35 -21.21
C ALA A 16 5.46 7.68 -19.74
N THR A 17 4.84 8.74 -19.22
CA THR A 17 4.97 9.13 -17.80
C THR A 17 4.53 8.00 -16.86
N VAL A 18 3.40 7.33 -17.13
CA VAL A 18 2.92 6.21 -16.30
C VAL A 18 3.89 5.03 -16.36
N VAL A 19 4.27 4.60 -17.57
CA VAL A 19 5.11 3.41 -17.78
C VAL A 19 6.49 3.61 -17.15
N LEU A 20 7.10 4.79 -17.35
CA LEU A 20 8.41 5.11 -16.81
C LEU A 20 8.39 5.26 -15.27
N PHE A 21 7.29 5.75 -14.70
CA PHE A 21 7.09 5.76 -13.25
C PHE A 21 7.08 4.36 -12.67
N HIS A 22 6.30 3.43 -13.24
CA HIS A 22 6.29 2.04 -12.77
C HIS A 22 7.58 1.28 -13.06
N ALA A 23 8.39 1.74 -14.01
CA ALA A 23 9.75 1.26 -14.23
C ALA A 23 10.79 1.86 -13.27
N ARG A 24 10.39 2.77 -12.36
CA ARG A 24 11.27 3.56 -11.48
C ARG A 24 12.37 4.31 -12.23
N ALA A 25 12.06 4.82 -13.42
CA ALA A 25 13.00 5.63 -14.18
C ALA A 25 13.31 6.94 -13.43
N PRO A 26 14.58 7.40 -13.39
CA PRO A 26 14.93 8.69 -12.80
C PRO A 26 14.09 9.83 -13.41
N PHE A 27 13.72 10.81 -12.58
CA PHE A 27 12.88 11.97 -12.95
C PHE A 27 11.40 11.67 -13.26
N PHE A 28 10.96 10.41 -13.22
CA PHE A 28 9.56 10.03 -13.44
C PHE A 28 8.87 9.60 -12.14
N GLY A 29 8.94 10.42 -11.09
CA GLY A 29 8.34 10.09 -9.77
C GLY A 29 6.83 10.31 -9.66
N GLY A 30 6.18 10.86 -10.69
CA GLY A 30 4.78 11.30 -10.67
C GLY A 30 3.88 10.62 -11.70
N GLY A 31 3.83 9.28 -11.74
CA GLY A 31 3.06 8.55 -12.75
C GLY A 31 1.57 8.90 -12.82
N TYR A 32 0.97 9.29 -11.70
CA TYR A 32 -0.43 9.76 -11.63
C TYR A 32 -0.67 11.00 -12.51
N ILE A 33 0.34 11.84 -12.75
CA ILE A 33 0.24 13.01 -13.65
C ILE A 33 -0.15 12.56 -15.05
N GLY A 34 0.38 11.43 -15.52
CA GLY A 34 -0.02 10.84 -16.80
C GLY A 34 -1.49 10.44 -16.81
N VAL A 35 -2.01 9.92 -15.70
CA VAL A 35 -3.44 9.59 -15.54
C VAL A 35 -4.30 10.85 -15.52
N ASP A 36 -3.90 11.89 -14.80
CA ASP A 36 -4.62 13.17 -14.75
C ASP A 36 -4.74 13.77 -16.16
N ILE A 37 -3.67 13.69 -16.97
CA ILE A 37 -3.68 14.11 -18.38
C ILE A 37 -4.65 13.23 -19.20
N PHE A 38 -4.67 11.92 -19.00
CA PHE A 38 -5.62 11.03 -19.67
C PHE A 38 -7.06 11.40 -19.35
N PHE A 39 -7.39 11.69 -18.09
CA PHE A 39 -8.72 12.11 -17.68
C PHE A 39 -9.16 13.40 -18.38
N VAL A 40 -8.28 14.41 -18.47
CA VAL A 40 -8.57 15.63 -19.23
C VAL A 40 -8.83 15.33 -20.71
N ILE A 41 -7.99 14.51 -21.35
CA ILE A 41 -8.16 14.13 -22.77
C ILE A 41 -9.48 13.38 -22.97
N SER A 42 -9.81 12.45 -22.09
CA SER A 42 -11.02 11.65 -22.14
C SER A 42 -12.28 12.50 -22.05
N GLY A 43 -12.34 13.40 -21.07
CA GLY A 43 -13.43 14.38 -20.95
C GLY A 43 -13.58 15.27 -22.18
N PHE A 44 -12.47 15.76 -22.74
CA PHE A 44 -12.46 16.59 -23.94
C PHE A 44 -13.00 15.86 -25.17
N LEU A 45 -12.51 14.64 -25.43
CA LEU A 45 -12.89 13.85 -26.60
C LEU A 45 -14.34 13.37 -26.52
N ILE A 46 -14.77 12.82 -25.38
CA ILE A 46 -16.14 12.33 -25.23
C ILE A 46 -17.15 13.47 -25.31
N THR A 47 -16.89 14.60 -24.65
CA THR A 47 -17.76 15.78 -24.75
C THR A 47 -17.88 16.27 -26.19
N GLY A 48 -16.76 16.35 -26.93
CA GLY A 48 -16.76 16.76 -28.33
C GLY A 48 -17.54 15.81 -29.24
N ILE A 49 -17.47 14.50 -29.01
CA ILE A 49 -18.23 13.48 -29.77
C ILE A 49 -19.73 13.60 -29.46
N LEU A 50 -20.10 13.67 -28.18
CA LEU A 50 -21.50 13.72 -27.75
C LEU A 50 -22.18 14.99 -28.25
N ILE A 51 -21.54 16.15 -28.13
CA ILE A 51 -22.08 17.43 -28.65
C ILE A 51 -22.31 17.34 -30.15
N GLN A 52 -21.36 16.78 -30.90
CA GLN A 52 -21.51 16.62 -32.35
C GLN A 52 -22.68 15.70 -32.70
N ASP A 53 -22.86 14.60 -31.98
CA ASP A 53 -23.98 13.66 -32.21
C ASP A 53 -25.33 14.27 -31.81
N ILE A 54 -25.37 15.09 -30.74
CA ILE A 54 -26.57 15.84 -30.32
C ILE A 54 -26.98 16.86 -31.39
N GLU A 55 -26.04 17.69 -31.83
CA GLU A 55 -26.27 18.72 -32.87
C GLU A 55 -26.72 18.10 -34.18
N ALA A 56 -26.13 16.96 -34.56
CA ALA A 56 -26.49 16.23 -35.77
C ALA A 56 -27.79 15.41 -35.62
N ARG A 57 -28.48 15.45 -34.46
CA ARG A 57 -29.66 14.61 -34.15
C ARG A 57 -29.42 13.10 -34.32
N ARG A 58 -28.19 12.65 -34.09
CA ARG A 58 -27.76 11.24 -34.18
C ARG A 58 -27.39 10.64 -32.81
N TYR A 59 -27.70 11.34 -31.73
CA TYR A 59 -27.40 10.88 -30.37
C TYR A 59 -28.09 9.54 -30.07
N SER A 60 -27.31 8.57 -29.63
CA SER A 60 -27.79 7.27 -29.16
C SER A 60 -26.87 6.77 -28.05
N LEU A 61 -27.44 6.57 -26.85
CA LEU A 61 -26.72 5.98 -25.71
C LEU A 61 -26.22 4.58 -26.04
N THR A 62 -27.07 3.76 -26.66
CA THR A 62 -26.69 2.40 -27.05
C THR A 62 -25.50 2.40 -28.01
N GLU A 63 -25.50 3.25 -29.03
CA GLU A 63 -24.37 3.34 -29.97
C GLU A 63 -23.11 3.87 -29.28
N PHE A 64 -23.26 4.82 -28.35
CA PHE A 64 -22.13 5.31 -27.55
C PHE A 64 -21.46 4.16 -26.78
N TYR A 65 -22.24 3.38 -26.02
CA TYR A 65 -21.70 2.27 -25.22
C TYR A 65 -21.17 1.13 -26.08
N VAL A 66 -21.81 0.79 -27.21
CA VAL A 66 -21.29 -0.22 -28.14
C VAL A 66 -19.91 0.18 -28.69
N ARG A 67 -19.72 1.46 -29.05
CA ARG A 67 -18.41 1.97 -29.50
C ARG A 67 -17.35 1.95 -28.40
N ARG A 68 -17.73 2.16 -27.14
CA ARG A 68 -16.82 2.05 -25.99
C ARG A 68 -16.46 0.60 -25.71
N ALA A 69 -17.46 -0.29 -25.63
CA ALA A 69 -17.27 -1.72 -25.45
C ALA A 69 -16.31 -2.32 -26.49
N ARG A 70 -16.51 -2.02 -27.79
CA ARG A 70 -15.62 -2.45 -28.88
C ARG A 70 -14.18 -1.96 -28.75
N ARG A 71 -13.96 -0.82 -28.09
CA ARG A 71 -12.66 -0.19 -27.93
C ARG A 71 -11.89 -0.72 -26.71
N ILE A 72 -12.60 -1.04 -25.63
CA ILE A 72 -12.01 -1.23 -24.30
C ILE A 72 -12.00 -2.71 -23.92
N LEU A 73 -13.17 -3.35 -23.95
CA LEU A 73 -13.34 -4.69 -23.38
C LEU A 73 -12.48 -5.78 -24.04
N PRO A 74 -12.31 -5.86 -25.38
CA PRO A 74 -11.50 -6.92 -25.98
C PRO A 74 -10.07 -6.96 -25.47
N ALA A 75 -9.37 -5.82 -25.45
CA ALA A 75 -7.98 -5.75 -25.00
C ALA A 75 -7.88 -5.98 -23.47
N LEU A 76 -8.83 -5.45 -22.70
CA LEU A 76 -8.93 -5.72 -21.26
C LEU A 76 -9.05 -7.23 -20.99
N PHE A 77 -10.00 -7.91 -21.63
CA PHE A 77 -10.24 -9.34 -21.44
C PHE A 77 -9.06 -10.21 -21.86
N VAL A 78 -8.37 -9.87 -22.95
CA VAL A 78 -7.14 -10.58 -23.33
C VAL A 78 -6.06 -10.41 -22.27
N MET A 79 -5.88 -9.21 -21.73
CA MET A 79 -4.92 -8.98 -20.64
C MET A 79 -5.33 -9.75 -19.37
N LEU A 80 -6.60 -9.73 -18.95
CA LEU A 80 -7.08 -10.49 -17.78
C LEU A 80 -6.85 -12.00 -17.97
N ALA A 81 -7.20 -12.53 -19.15
CA ALA A 81 -6.97 -13.94 -19.49
C ALA A 81 -5.50 -14.33 -19.44
N ALA A 82 -4.60 -13.47 -19.93
CA ALA A 82 -3.17 -13.72 -19.89
C ALA A 82 -2.59 -13.65 -18.47
N CYS A 83 -3.16 -12.81 -17.59
CA CYS A 83 -2.68 -12.69 -16.22
C CYS A 83 -3.07 -13.88 -15.33
N ILE A 84 -4.22 -14.53 -15.56
CA ILE A 84 -4.69 -15.67 -14.74
C ILE A 84 -3.68 -16.82 -14.64
N PRO A 85 -3.15 -17.40 -15.75
CA PRO A 85 -2.20 -18.51 -15.65
C PRO A 85 -0.86 -18.07 -15.05
N VAL A 86 -0.41 -16.83 -15.29
CA VAL A 86 0.81 -16.31 -14.65
C VAL A 86 0.60 -16.19 -13.13
N ALA A 87 -0.54 -15.66 -12.69
CA ALA A 87 -0.89 -15.57 -11.28
C ALA A 87 -1.03 -16.94 -10.63
N TRP A 88 -1.62 -17.93 -11.32
CA TRP A 88 -1.74 -19.30 -10.83
C TRP A 88 -0.38 -19.91 -10.47
N VAL A 89 0.65 -19.65 -11.29
CA VAL A 89 2.00 -20.20 -11.09
C VAL A 89 2.83 -19.34 -10.13
N TRP A 90 2.69 -18.01 -10.15
CA TRP A 90 3.62 -17.09 -9.47
C TRP A 90 3.09 -16.48 -8.17
N MET A 91 1.85 -16.78 -7.76
CA MET A 91 1.28 -16.28 -6.50
C MET A 91 1.04 -17.42 -5.52
N LEU A 92 1.16 -17.13 -4.22
CA LEU A 92 0.71 -18.02 -3.15
C LEU A 92 -0.83 -18.05 -3.07
N PRO A 93 -1.46 -19.06 -2.44
CA PRO A 93 -2.92 -19.20 -2.41
C PRO A 93 -3.66 -17.93 -1.98
N ALA A 94 -3.24 -17.32 -0.87
CA ALA A 94 -3.82 -16.07 -0.39
C ALA A 94 -3.67 -14.89 -1.39
N ASP A 95 -2.50 -14.75 -2.01
CA ASP A 95 -2.23 -13.72 -3.03
C ASP A 95 -3.10 -13.94 -4.28
N PHE A 96 -3.28 -15.20 -4.70
CA PHE A 96 -4.11 -15.57 -5.85
C PHE A 96 -5.61 -15.35 -5.57
N ALA A 97 -6.07 -15.63 -4.35
CA ALA A 97 -7.42 -15.32 -3.90
C ALA A 97 -7.71 -13.82 -3.97
N ASP A 98 -6.74 -12.99 -3.59
CA ASP A 98 -6.83 -11.54 -3.69
C ASP A 98 -6.83 -11.06 -5.16
N PHE A 99 -5.95 -11.63 -5.98
CA PHE A 99 -5.93 -11.41 -7.42
C PHE A 99 -7.28 -11.76 -8.07
N GLY A 100 -7.95 -12.83 -7.63
CA GLY A 100 -9.32 -13.17 -8.07
C GLY A 100 -10.34 -12.05 -7.80
N ARG A 101 -10.25 -11.37 -6.64
CA ARG A 101 -11.07 -10.17 -6.37
C ARG A 101 -10.74 -9.03 -7.33
N SER A 102 -9.46 -8.81 -7.63
CA SER A 102 -9.02 -7.81 -8.61
C SER A 102 -9.55 -8.10 -10.03
N ILE A 103 -9.55 -9.37 -10.47
CA ILE A 103 -10.12 -9.79 -11.76
C ILE A 103 -11.62 -9.44 -11.81
N ALA A 104 -12.38 -9.84 -10.78
CA ALA A 104 -13.81 -9.59 -10.73
C ALA A 104 -14.13 -8.09 -10.71
N ALA A 105 -13.38 -7.30 -9.93
CA ALA A 105 -13.55 -5.86 -9.84
C ALA A 105 -13.18 -5.14 -11.15
N ALA A 106 -12.12 -5.57 -11.84
CA ALA A 106 -11.72 -5.02 -13.13
C ALA A 106 -12.77 -5.29 -14.21
N ALA A 107 -13.36 -6.48 -14.23
CA ALA A 107 -14.38 -6.86 -15.21
C ALA A 107 -15.64 -5.99 -15.14
N VAL A 108 -16.01 -5.51 -13.95
CA VAL A 108 -17.20 -4.66 -13.73
C VAL A 108 -16.87 -3.18 -13.48
N PHE A 109 -15.62 -2.76 -13.72
CA PHE A 109 -15.15 -1.39 -13.50
C PHE A 109 -15.38 -0.87 -12.05
N LEU A 110 -15.08 -1.73 -11.07
CA LEU A 110 -15.06 -1.41 -9.63
C LEU A 110 -13.67 -1.55 -8.99
N SER A 111 -12.61 -1.68 -9.80
CA SER A 111 -11.23 -1.78 -9.30
C SER A 111 -10.84 -0.64 -8.36
N ASN A 112 -11.26 0.60 -8.64
CA ASN A 112 -10.97 1.72 -7.74
C ASN A 112 -11.60 1.56 -6.36
N VAL A 113 -12.82 1.02 -6.27
CA VAL A 113 -13.48 0.72 -4.98
C VAL A 113 -12.78 -0.43 -4.27
N HIS A 114 -12.39 -1.47 -5.02
CA HIS A 114 -11.65 -2.61 -4.47
C HIS A 114 -10.32 -2.14 -3.85
N PHE A 115 -9.49 -1.42 -4.61
CA PHE A 115 -8.19 -0.95 -4.14
C PHE A 115 -8.31 0.13 -3.05
N SER A 116 -9.34 0.99 -3.09
CA SER A 116 -9.65 1.95 -2.01
C SER A 116 -9.84 1.27 -0.66
N ARG A 117 -10.55 0.13 -0.61
CA ARG A 117 -10.85 -0.59 0.64
C ARG A 117 -9.73 -1.50 1.11
N HIS A 118 -8.73 -1.73 0.27
CA HIS A 118 -7.60 -2.62 0.53
C HIS A 118 -6.27 -1.86 0.46
N ALA A 119 -6.27 -0.54 0.64
CA ALA A 119 -5.05 0.23 0.79
C ALA A 119 -4.38 -0.03 2.16
N ASP A 120 -5.18 -0.37 3.18
CA ASP A 120 -4.73 -0.44 4.57
C ASP A 120 -4.21 -1.82 5.06
N TYR A 121 -3.18 -1.73 5.89
CA TYR A 121 -2.66 -2.65 6.94
C TYR A 121 -2.28 -4.10 6.57
N PHE A 122 -2.98 -4.77 5.65
CA PHE A 122 -2.68 -6.15 5.21
C PHE A 122 -2.34 -6.28 3.73
N SER A 123 -2.42 -5.19 2.96
CA SER A 123 -2.30 -5.19 1.50
C SER A 123 -0.90 -5.59 1.01
N THR A 124 -0.87 -6.26 -0.13
CA THR A 124 0.35 -6.45 -0.93
C THR A 124 0.77 -5.06 -1.42
N ALA A 125 2.06 -4.72 -1.33
CA ALA A 125 2.55 -3.43 -1.82
C ALA A 125 1.99 -3.12 -3.21
N ALA A 126 1.50 -1.89 -3.43
CA ALA A 126 0.82 -1.48 -4.66
C ALA A 126 1.56 -1.91 -5.95
N GLU A 127 2.89 -1.86 -5.94
CA GLU A 127 3.74 -2.26 -7.07
C GLU A 127 3.70 -3.76 -7.42
N LEU A 128 3.30 -4.60 -6.46
CA LEU A 128 3.16 -6.05 -6.62
C LEU A 128 1.77 -6.47 -7.09
N GLN A 129 0.81 -5.53 -7.19
CA GLN A 129 -0.55 -5.81 -7.66
C GLN A 129 -0.63 -5.67 -9.20
N PRO A 130 -0.78 -6.78 -9.95
CA PRO A 130 -0.71 -6.75 -11.41
C PRO A 130 -1.83 -5.95 -12.07
N LEU A 131 -3.00 -5.89 -11.43
CA LEU A 131 -4.19 -5.23 -11.96
C LEU A 131 -4.44 -3.85 -11.36
N LEU A 132 -3.50 -3.31 -10.56
CA LEU A 132 -3.70 -2.05 -9.86
C LEU A 132 -4.15 -0.94 -10.81
N HIS A 133 -3.40 -0.72 -11.89
CA HIS A 133 -3.65 0.31 -12.91
C HIS A 133 -5.09 0.35 -13.46
N THR A 134 -5.88 -0.74 -13.34
CA THR A 134 -7.30 -0.76 -13.76
C THR A 134 -8.19 0.17 -12.94
N TRP A 135 -7.73 0.71 -11.80
CA TRP A 135 -8.48 1.70 -11.02
C TRP A 135 -8.82 2.96 -11.82
N SER A 136 -7.89 3.46 -12.65
CA SER A 136 -8.11 4.70 -13.40
C SER A 136 -9.15 4.49 -14.50
N LEU A 137 -9.08 3.32 -15.16
CA LEU A 137 -10.05 2.88 -16.15
C LEU A 137 -11.44 2.74 -15.52
N ALA A 138 -11.54 2.24 -14.29
CA ALA A 138 -12.81 2.15 -13.57
C ALA A 138 -13.45 3.53 -13.34
N ILE A 139 -12.67 4.54 -12.95
CA ILE A 139 -13.14 5.93 -12.79
C ILE A 139 -13.63 6.49 -14.13
N GLU A 140 -12.87 6.26 -15.20
CA GLU A 140 -13.22 6.73 -16.54
C GLU A 140 -14.54 6.11 -17.04
N GLU A 141 -14.74 4.80 -16.86
CA GLU A 141 -15.98 4.13 -17.27
C GLU A 141 -17.18 4.50 -16.39
N GLN A 142 -16.97 4.72 -15.08
CA GLN A 142 -18.01 5.26 -14.19
C GLN A 142 -18.46 6.66 -14.63
N PHE A 143 -17.51 7.51 -15.05
CA PHE A 143 -17.84 8.79 -15.68
C PHE A 143 -18.62 8.59 -16.98
N TYR A 144 -18.23 7.65 -17.84
CA TYR A 144 -18.94 7.35 -19.08
C TYR A 144 -20.34 6.76 -18.90
N LEU A 145 -20.64 6.17 -17.74
CA LEU A 145 -21.98 5.71 -17.42
C LEU A 145 -22.95 6.88 -17.15
N VAL A 146 -22.47 7.91 -16.46
CA VAL A 146 -23.31 9.03 -15.96
C VAL A 146 -23.27 10.25 -16.89
N PHE A 147 -22.12 10.55 -17.48
CA PHE A 147 -21.88 11.79 -18.19
C PHE A 147 -22.68 11.95 -19.50
N PRO A 148 -22.79 10.92 -20.38
CA PRO A 148 -23.54 11.06 -21.63
C PRO A 148 -25.03 11.43 -21.47
N PRO A 149 -25.83 10.80 -20.58
CA PRO A 149 -27.21 11.22 -20.36
C PRO A 149 -27.31 12.58 -19.69
N LEU A 150 -26.42 12.88 -18.74
CA LEU A 150 -26.34 14.19 -18.07
C LEU A 150 -26.09 15.31 -19.09
N LEU A 151 -25.07 15.18 -19.93
CA LEU A 151 -24.72 16.17 -20.94
C LEU A 151 -25.86 16.35 -21.96
N PHE A 152 -26.50 15.26 -22.38
CA PHE A 152 -27.67 15.33 -23.26
C PHE A 152 -28.80 16.18 -22.65
N LEU A 153 -29.15 15.92 -21.39
CA LEU A 153 -30.19 16.67 -20.69
C LEU A 153 -29.83 18.16 -20.57
N LEU A 154 -28.60 18.47 -20.10
CA LEU A 154 -28.15 19.84 -19.91
C LEU A 154 -28.14 20.64 -21.23
N VAL A 155 -27.63 20.05 -22.30
CA VAL A 155 -27.51 20.73 -23.60
C VAL A 155 -28.87 20.89 -24.28
N THR A 156 -29.76 19.89 -24.20
CA THR A 156 -31.07 19.96 -24.87
C THR A 156 -32.11 20.79 -24.12
N ARG A 157 -32.03 20.91 -22.79
CA ARG A 157 -32.98 21.69 -21.98
C ARG A 157 -32.48 23.09 -21.63
N GLY A 158 -31.19 23.23 -21.34
CA GLY A 158 -30.59 24.50 -20.90
C GLY A 158 -29.59 25.11 -21.89
N GLY A 159 -29.26 24.41 -22.97
CA GLY A 159 -28.22 24.85 -23.90
C GLY A 159 -26.81 24.74 -23.32
N ARG A 160 -25.82 25.03 -24.17
CA ARG A 160 -24.38 24.85 -23.83
C ARG A 160 -23.92 25.75 -22.67
N ARG A 161 -24.52 26.93 -22.49
CA ARG A 161 -24.16 27.84 -21.38
C ARG A 161 -24.54 27.27 -20.02
N ILE A 162 -25.75 26.73 -19.89
CA ILE A 162 -26.19 26.06 -18.65
C ILE A 162 -25.34 24.81 -18.41
N ALA A 163 -25.07 24.02 -19.45
CA ALA A 163 -24.17 22.88 -19.33
C ALA A 163 -22.79 23.27 -18.78
N LEU A 164 -22.18 24.35 -19.29
CA LEU A 164 -20.91 24.86 -18.77
C LEU A 164 -20.98 25.28 -17.30
N ILE A 165 -22.03 26.01 -16.89
CA ILE A 165 -22.17 26.48 -15.51
C ILE A 165 -22.34 25.29 -14.57
N VAL A 166 -23.26 24.38 -14.88
CA VAL A 166 -23.55 23.21 -14.02
C VAL A 166 -22.34 22.29 -13.92
N LEU A 167 -21.68 21.95 -15.04
CA LEU A 167 -20.48 21.12 -15.01
C LEU A 167 -19.31 21.84 -14.32
N GLY A 168 -19.23 23.17 -14.42
CA GLY A 168 -18.24 23.98 -13.72
C GLY A 168 -18.43 23.93 -12.20
N VAL A 169 -19.67 24.04 -11.73
CA VAL A 169 -20.00 23.89 -10.30
C VAL A 169 -19.66 22.49 -9.80
N ILE A 170 -20.00 21.43 -10.55
CA ILE A 170 -19.67 20.05 -10.19
C ILE A 170 -18.14 19.85 -10.16
N ALA A 171 -17.40 20.41 -11.11
CA ALA A 171 -15.94 20.33 -11.13
C ALA A 171 -15.32 21.05 -9.92
N LEU A 172 -15.80 22.23 -9.55
CA LEU A 172 -15.32 22.95 -8.36
C LEU A 172 -15.65 22.20 -7.07
N ALA A 173 -16.85 21.62 -6.96
CA ALA A 173 -17.23 20.80 -5.80
C ALA A 173 -16.35 19.53 -5.70
N SER A 174 -16.06 18.89 -6.82
CA SER A 174 -15.17 17.73 -6.89
C SER A 174 -13.72 18.08 -6.53
N LEU A 175 -13.20 19.23 -6.99
CA LEU A 175 -11.87 19.72 -6.61
C LEU A 175 -11.80 20.08 -5.12
N ALA A 176 -12.83 20.73 -4.58
CA ALA A 176 -12.90 21.01 -3.15
C ALA A 176 -12.92 19.72 -2.32
N LEU A 177 -13.66 18.71 -2.78
CA LEU A 177 -13.68 17.39 -2.18
C LEU A 177 -12.31 16.69 -2.25
N ALA A 178 -11.57 16.85 -3.36
CA ALA A 178 -10.21 16.35 -3.48
C ALA A 178 -9.27 16.98 -2.44
N GLU A 179 -9.34 18.30 -2.30
CA GLU A 179 -8.52 19.06 -1.36
C GLU A 179 -8.80 18.72 0.10
N VAL A 180 -10.08 18.55 0.46
CA VAL A 180 -10.47 18.09 1.79
C VAL A 180 -10.09 16.62 1.99
N GLY A 181 -10.33 15.78 0.98
CA GLY A 181 -10.15 14.34 1.06
C GLY A 181 -8.71 13.92 1.32
N TRP A 182 -7.73 14.56 0.66
CA TRP A 182 -6.32 14.20 0.88
C TRP A 182 -5.84 14.51 2.30
N ARG A 183 -6.42 15.52 2.96
CA ARG A 183 -6.05 15.91 4.33
C ARG A 183 -6.60 14.97 5.39
N ILE A 184 -7.69 14.25 5.09
CA ILE A 184 -8.38 13.38 6.05
C ILE A 184 -8.05 11.90 5.78
N ARG A 185 -8.20 11.45 4.52
CA ARG A 185 -8.01 10.04 4.11
C ARG A 185 -7.33 9.98 2.74
N PRO A 186 -6.01 10.26 2.66
CA PRO A 186 -5.30 10.41 1.39
C PRO A 186 -5.35 9.16 0.50
N GLU A 187 -5.21 7.97 1.07
CA GLU A 187 -5.21 6.72 0.31
C GLU A 187 -6.57 6.44 -0.33
N GLU A 188 -7.66 6.61 0.43
CA GLU A 188 -9.01 6.47 -0.12
C GLU A 188 -9.33 7.57 -1.14
N ASN A 189 -8.94 8.81 -0.84
CA ASN A 189 -9.15 9.95 -1.73
C ASN A 189 -8.48 9.74 -3.09
N PHE A 190 -7.32 9.06 -3.13
CA PHE A 190 -6.62 8.73 -4.36
C PHE A 190 -7.46 7.86 -5.31
N PHE A 191 -8.32 6.97 -4.80
CA PHE A 191 -9.15 6.07 -5.61
C PHE A 191 -10.60 6.53 -5.75
N PHE A 192 -10.98 7.61 -5.06
CA PHE A 192 -12.38 8.02 -4.95
C PHE A 192 -12.85 8.78 -6.19
N THR A 193 -13.83 8.23 -6.91
CA THR A 193 -14.34 8.81 -8.16
C THR A 193 -14.80 10.27 -8.01
N PRO A 194 -15.58 10.65 -6.97
CA PRO A 194 -16.04 12.03 -6.80
C PRO A 194 -14.92 13.06 -6.58
N SER A 195 -13.73 12.67 -6.06
CA SER A 195 -12.60 13.59 -5.91
C SER A 195 -11.76 13.73 -7.19
N ARG A 196 -11.97 12.88 -8.21
CA ARG A 196 -11.22 12.92 -9.48
C ARG A 196 -12.03 13.37 -10.69
N ILE A 197 -13.36 13.34 -10.60
CA ILE A 197 -14.23 13.67 -11.75
C ILE A 197 -14.00 15.10 -12.27
N TRP A 198 -13.50 16.03 -11.45
CA TRP A 198 -13.14 17.38 -11.90
C TRP A 198 -12.06 17.40 -13.02
N GLU A 199 -11.16 16.43 -13.06
CA GLU A 199 -10.11 16.30 -14.09
C GLU A 199 -10.76 15.99 -15.46
N LEU A 200 -11.69 15.03 -15.50
CA LEU A 200 -12.53 14.72 -16.66
C LEU A 200 -13.42 15.91 -17.04
N LEU A 201 -14.00 16.59 -16.06
CA LEU A 201 -14.84 17.76 -16.30
C LEU A 201 -14.03 18.95 -16.82
N ALA A 202 -12.77 19.14 -16.44
CA ALA A 202 -11.91 20.19 -16.98
C ALA A 202 -11.74 20.04 -18.51
N GLY A 203 -11.50 18.82 -18.98
CA GLY A 203 -11.51 18.51 -20.42
C GLY A 203 -12.86 18.75 -21.08
N SER A 204 -13.95 18.37 -20.39
CA SER A 204 -15.31 18.56 -20.88
C SER A 204 -15.70 20.04 -21.03
N LEU A 205 -15.32 20.87 -20.05
CA LEU A 205 -15.51 22.32 -20.05
C LEU A 205 -14.69 22.97 -21.17
N ALA A 206 -13.45 22.52 -21.39
CA ALA A 206 -12.63 22.99 -22.51
C ALA A 206 -13.29 22.69 -23.87
N ALA A 207 -13.83 21.48 -24.07
CA ALA A 207 -14.53 21.11 -25.30
C ALA A 207 -15.80 21.95 -25.53
N LEU A 208 -16.62 22.15 -24.49
CA LEU A 208 -17.81 23.02 -24.55
C LEU A 208 -17.44 24.48 -24.84
N GLY A 209 -16.38 24.99 -24.21
CA GLY A 209 -15.88 26.34 -24.38
C GLY A 209 -15.46 26.62 -25.83
N ILE A 210 -14.69 25.73 -26.45
CA ILE A 210 -14.30 25.83 -27.87
C ILE A 210 -15.52 25.82 -28.78
N ARG A 211 -16.55 25.02 -28.46
CA ARG A 211 -17.80 24.97 -29.24
C ARG A 211 -18.66 26.22 -29.11
N LEU A 212 -18.55 26.96 -28.00
CA LEU A 212 -19.21 28.26 -27.85
C LEU A 212 -18.43 29.38 -28.53
N ARG A 213 -17.09 29.37 -28.40
CA ARG A 213 -16.20 30.36 -28.98
C ARG A 213 -15.00 29.66 -29.59
N PRO A 214 -15.00 29.42 -30.91
CA PRO A 214 -13.89 28.80 -31.60
C PRO A 214 -12.58 29.52 -31.27
N GLN A 215 -11.56 28.75 -30.90
CA GLN A 215 -10.24 29.28 -30.57
C GLN A 215 -9.28 28.99 -31.74
N ALA A 216 -8.54 30.00 -32.17
CA ALA A 216 -7.41 29.81 -33.08
C ALA A 216 -6.24 29.18 -32.32
N PRO A 217 -5.40 28.35 -32.96
CA PRO A 217 -4.17 27.86 -32.36
C PRO A 217 -3.27 29.02 -31.90
N ARG A 218 -2.68 28.90 -30.70
CA ARG A 218 -1.78 29.93 -30.14
C ARG A 218 -0.56 29.28 -29.50
N GLY A 219 0.62 29.57 -30.03
CA GLY A 219 1.88 28.94 -29.62
C GLY A 219 2.26 29.22 -28.17
N GLY A 220 2.11 30.46 -27.69
CA GLY A 220 2.48 30.86 -26.32
C GLY A 220 1.73 30.06 -25.24
N PRO A 221 0.38 30.11 -25.20
CA PRO A 221 -0.41 29.31 -24.26
C PRO A 221 -0.18 27.80 -24.38
N ALA A 222 -0.02 27.27 -25.59
CA ALA A 222 0.28 25.85 -25.79
C ALA A 222 1.65 25.47 -25.21
N ALA A 223 2.67 26.33 -25.38
CA ALA A 223 4.01 26.12 -24.82
C ALA A 223 4.01 26.23 -23.30
N LEU A 224 3.26 27.19 -22.74
CA LEU A 224 3.03 27.27 -21.30
C LEU A 224 2.38 25.99 -20.77
N GLY A 225 1.35 25.48 -21.47
CA GLY A 225 0.69 24.24 -21.07
C GLY A 225 1.62 23.03 -21.06
N LEU A 226 2.45 22.90 -22.11
CA LEU A 226 3.47 21.84 -22.16
C LEU A 226 4.51 22.02 -21.04
N ALA A 227 4.96 23.25 -20.78
CA ALA A 227 5.89 23.53 -19.68
C ALA A 227 5.28 23.19 -18.31
N MET A 228 3.99 23.50 -18.06
CA MET A 228 3.29 23.12 -16.83
C MET A 228 3.27 21.60 -16.64
N ILE A 229 3.03 20.83 -17.70
CA ILE A 229 3.10 19.36 -17.65
C ILE A 229 4.52 18.90 -17.28
N LEU A 230 5.55 19.41 -17.96
CA LEU A 230 6.94 19.01 -17.72
C LEU A 230 7.42 19.39 -16.32
N VAL A 231 7.10 20.59 -15.85
CA VAL A 231 7.42 21.06 -14.49
C VAL A 231 6.70 20.20 -13.45
N SER A 232 5.46 19.77 -13.72
CA SER A 232 4.73 18.89 -12.82
C SER A 232 5.47 17.57 -12.58
N LEU A 233 6.11 17.00 -13.61
CA LEU A 233 6.87 15.75 -13.48
C LEU A 233 8.07 15.88 -12.52
N LEU A 234 8.63 17.09 -12.40
CA LEU A 234 9.79 17.37 -11.56
C LEU A 234 9.39 17.76 -10.14
N LEU A 235 8.34 18.58 -9.98
CA LEU A 235 8.01 19.22 -8.71
C LEU A 235 6.92 18.51 -7.90
N LEU A 236 6.02 17.79 -8.57
CA LEU A 236 4.89 17.16 -7.88
C LEU A 236 5.16 15.76 -7.32
N PRO A 237 6.19 14.97 -7.71
CA PRO A 237 6.45 13.69 -7.05
C PRO A 237 6.47 13.79 -5.52
N GLY A 238 5.65 12.97 -4.86
CA GLY A 238 5.50 12.98 -3.40
C GLY A 238 4.47 13.98 -2.85
N MET A 239 3.91 14.85 -3.69
CA MET A 239 2.79 15.72 -3.31
C MET A 239 1.47 14.93 -3.30
N PRO A 240 0.50 15.30 -2.43
CA PRO A 240 -0.82 14.68 -2.43
C PRO A 240 -1.53 14.79 -3.79
N SER A 241 -2.12 13.70 -4.26
CA SER A 241 -2.90 13.66 -5.50
C SER A 241 -4.16 12.79 -5.33
N PRO A 242 -5.35 13.23 -5.75
CA PRO A 242 -5.65 14.56 -6.29
C PRO A 242 -5.66 15.62 -5.18
N SER A 243 -5.16 16.82 -5.48
CA SER A 243 -5.19 18.00 -4.61
C SER A 243 -5.17 19.29 -5.44
N LEU A 244 -5.10 20.46 -4.81
CA LEU A 244 -4.86 21.72 -5.53
C LEU A 244 -3.56 21.70 -6.36
N ALA A 245 -2.56 20.91 -5.98
CA ALA A 245 -1.33 20.78 -6.78
C ALA A 245 -1.59 20.15 -8.16
N THR A 246 -2.62 19.28 -8.26
CA THR A 246 -3.05 18.62 -9.50
C THR A 246 -3.61 19.62 -10.53
N LEU A 247 -3.95 20.86 -10.13
CA LEU A 247 -4.34 21.90 -11.08
C LEU A 247 -3.25 22.17 -12.13
N LEU A 248 -1.97 22.07 -11.75
CA LEU A 248 -0.84 22.38 -12.63
C LEU A 248 -0.82 21.49 -13.89
N PRO A 249 -0.78 20.14 -13.78
CA PRO A 249 -0.82 19.30 -14.98
C PRO A 249 -2.18 19.34 -15.69
N VAL A 250 -3.29 19.48 -14.97
CA VAL A 250 -4.64 19.52 -15.56
C VAL A 250 -4.83 20.77 -16.42
N LEU A 251 -4.50 21.94 -15.90
CA LEU A 251 -4.54 23.19 -16.67
C LEU A 251 -3.54 23.14 -17.82
N GLY A 252 -2.36 22.54 -17.61
CA GLY A 252 -1.39 22.33 -18.68
C GLY A 252 -1.96 21.54 -19.86
N ALA A 253 -2.63 20.42 -19.59
CA ALA A 253 -3.32 19.62 -20.60
C ALA A 253 -4.45 20.39 -21.28
N VAL A 254 -5.27 21.15 -20.53
CA VAL A 254 -6.32 22.01 -21.08
C VAL A 254 -5.74 23.05 -22.05
N LEU A 255 -4.66 23.75 -21.67
CA LEU A 255 -4.01 24.75 -22.53
C LEU A 255 -3.53 24.12 -23.86
N VAL A 256 -2.92 22.93 -23.80
CA VAL A 256 -2.47 22.19 -24.99
C VAL A 256 -3.65 21.78 -25.86
N LEU A 257 -4.74 21.25 -25.28
CA LEU A 257 -5.92 20.82 -26.04
C LEU A 257 -6.64 21.97 -26.75
N VAL A 258 -6.73 23.13 -26.09
CA VAL A 258 -7.43 24.33 -26.60
C VAL A 258 -6.60 25.06 -27.66
N TRP A 259 -5.29 25.27 -27.43
CA TRP A 259 -4.46 26.14 -28.29
C TRP A 259 -3.34 25.42 -29.06
N GLY A 260 -3.06 24.14 -28.78
CA GLY A 260 -1.97 23.37 -29.40
C GLY A 260 -2.26 22.83 -30.80
N GLY A 261 -3.25 23.37 -31.53
CA GLY A 261 -3.63 22.90 -32.85
C GLY A 261 -2.53 23.01 -33.92
N GLN A 262 -2.80 22.38 -35.07
CA GLN A 262 -1.97 22.46 -36.29
C GLN A 262 -1.69 23.94 -36.64
N GLY A 263 -0.42 24.33 -36.66
CA GLY A 263 0.02 25.72 -36.82
C GLY A 263 0.89 26.26 -35.67
N THR A 264 0.98 25.52 -34.56
CA THR A 264 1.90 25.84 -33.44
C THR A 264 3.10 24.88 -33.42
N ARG A 265 4.25 25.33 -32.90
CA ARG A 265 5.42 24.46 -32.69
C ARG A 265 5.11 23.27 -31.77
N VAL A 266 4.33 23.51 -30.71
CA VAL A 266 3.85 22.45 -29.80
C VAL A 266 3.02 21.42 -30.55
N GLY A 267 2.04 21.87 -31.35
CA GLY A 267 1.24 20.98 -32.18
C GLY A 267 2.08 20.17 -33.17
N GLN A 268 3.09 20.78 -33.80
CA GLN A 268 4.02 20.11 -34.73
C GLN A 268 4.84 19.01 -34.02
N ILE A 269 5.40 19.30 -32.84
CA ILE A 269 6.19 18.34 -32.06
C ILE A 269 5.30 17.16 -31.61
N LEU A 270 4.11 17.45 -31.08
CA LEU A 270 3.16 16.41 -30.67
C LEU A 270 2.60 15.61 -31.86
N SER A 271 2.68 16.15 -33.07
CA SER A 271 2.24 15.47 -34.30
C SER A 271 3.34 14.66 -34.98
N LEU A 272 4.55 14.57 -34.39
CA LEU A 272 5.62 13.73 -34.93
C LEU A 272 5.18 12.26 -34.99
N ARG A 273 5.48 11.59 -36.12
CA ARG A 273 4.99 10.22 -36.39
C ARG A 273 5.27 9.23 -35.26
N PRO A 274 6.47 9.15 -34.65
CA PRO A 274 6.73 8.22 -33.55
C PRO A 274 5.91 8.55 -32.29
N VAL A 275 5.72 9.84 -32.02
CA VAL A 275 4.97 10.34 -30.87
C VAL A 275 3.49 10.00 -31.03
N VAL A 276 2.92 10.28 -32.20
CA VAL A 276 1.54 9.90 -32.54
C VAL A 276 1.36 8.38 -32.50
N TRP A 277 2.31 7.60 -33.03
CA TRP A 277 2.24 6.14 -33.01
C TRP A 277 2.14 5.59 -31.58
N LEU A 278 2.98 6.08 -30.66
CA LEU A 278 2.89 5.72 -29.25
C LEU A 278 1.54 6.14 -28.64
N GLY A 279 1.02 7.30 -29.03
CA GLY A 279 -0.31 7.78 -28.67
C GLY A 279 -1.45 6.88 -29.13
N LEU A 280 -1.34 6.31 -30.33
CA LEU A 280 -2.35 5.40 -30.90
C LEU A 280 -2.43 4.08 -30.12
N ILE A 281 -1.28 3.53 -29.71
CA ILE A 281 -1.20 2.28 -28.94
C ILE A 281 -1.33 2.47 -27.42
N SER A 282 -1.39 3.72 -26.95
CA SER A 282 -1.33 4.10 -25.54
C SER A 282 -2.25 3.30 -24.61
N TYR A 283 -3.48 2.99 -25.04
CA TYR A 283 -4.43 2.22 -24.23
C TYR A 283 -3.94 0.77 -24.03
N SER A 284 -3.55 0.10 -25.10
CA SER A 284 -3.03 -1.27 -25.01
C SER A 284 -1.70 -1.31 -24.24
N THR A 285 -0.78 -0.36 -24.46
CA THR A 285 0.45 -0.26 -23.66
C THR A 285 0.16 -0.03 -22.17
N TYR A 286 -0.85 0.80 -21.86
CA TYR A 286 -1.32 1.03 -20.48
C TYR A 286 -1.88 -0.24 -19.83
N LEU A 287 -2.50 -1.16 -20.58
CA LEU A 287 -2.95 -2.42 -19.99
C LEU A 287 -1.81 -3.38 -19.66
N TRP A 288 -0.78 -3.45 -20.50
CA TRP A 288 0.26 -4.47 -20.38
C TRP A 288 1.42 -4.09 -19.45
N HIS A 289 1.67 -2.79 -19.23
CA HIS A 289 2.85 -2.35 -18.48
C HIS A 289 2.87 -2.82 -17.01
N GLN A 290 1.78 -2.62 -16.28
CA GLN A 290 1.72 -2.91 -14.86
C GLN A 290 1.73 -4.42 -14.57
N PRO A 291 0.97 -5.29 -15.28
CA PRO A 291 1.07 -6.73 -15.05
C PRO A 291 2.49 -7.26 -15.25
N LEU A 292 3.17 -6.87 -16.33
CA LEU A 292 4.55 -7.30 -16.61
C LEU A 292 5.51 -6.92 -15.47
N MET A 293 5.43 -5.68 -15.01
CA MET A 293 6.32 -5.18 -13.95
C MET A 293 5.99 -5.78 -12.59
N ALA A 294 4.70 -5.88 -12.23
CA ALA A 294 4.26 -6.45 -10.96
C ALA A 294 4.57 -7.95 -10.87
N PHE A 295 4.29 -8.73 -11.91
CA PHE A 295 4.62 -10.16 -11.92
C PHE A 295 6.13 -10.40 -11.85
N THR A 296 6.94 -9.56 -12.50
CA THR A 296 8.41 -9.66 -12.37
C THR A 296 8.87 -9.34 -10.96
N ARG A 297 8.31 -8.31 -10.32
CA ARG A 297 8.60 -8.01 -8.90
C ARG A 297 8.12 -9.09 -7.94
N LEU A 298 7.03 -9.78 -8.25
CA LEU A 298 6.58 -10.95 -7.48
C LEU A 298 7.55 -12.12 -7.60
N ARG A 299 8.16 -12.29 -8.78
CA ARG A 299 9.12 -13.38 -9.06
C ARG A 299 10.50 -13.16 -8.44
N LEU A 300 10.92 -11.90 -8.30
CA LEU A 300 12.24 -11.55 -7.78
C LEU A 300 12.17 -11.21 -6.28
N ALA A 301 13.18 -11.65 -5.52
CA ALA A 301 13.29 -11.32 -4.09
C ALA A 301 13.70 -9.86 -3.83
N GLU A 302 14.26 -9.21 -4.85
CA GLU A 302 14.72 -7.82 -4.84
C GLU A 302 14.12 -7.06 -6.04
N GLU A 303 14.18 -5.73 -5.97
CA GLU A 303 13.73 -4.89 -7.09
C GLU A 303 14.51 -5.21 -8.38
N PRO A 304 13.82 -5.38 -9.52
CA PRO A 304 14.48 -5.67 -10.78
C PRO A 304 15.51 -4.59 -11.12
N ARG A 305 16.71 -5.02 -11.53
CA ARG A 305 17.77 -4.12 -12.00
C ARG A 305 17.28 -3.25 -13.15
N ALA A 306 17.86 -2.07 -13.32
CA ALA A 306 17.48 -1.12 -14.37
C ALA A 306 17.41 -1.75 -15.77
N GLY A 307 18.36 -2.63 -16.13
CA GLY A 307 18.35 -3.33 -17.42
C GLY A 307 17.13 -4.24 -17.61
N VAL A 308 16.68 -4.93 -16.55
CA VAL A 308 15.45 -5.74 -16.59
C VAL A 308 14.23 -4.83 -16.75
N MET A 309 14.17 -3.72 -16.02
CA MET A 309 13.09 -2.74 -16.16
C MET A 309 13.02 -2.14 -17.57
N THR A 310 14.17 -1.82 -18.19
CA THR A 310 14.21 -1.36 -19.58
C THR A 310 13.64 -2.39 -20.54
N LEU A 311 14.00 -3.67 -20.38
CA LEU A 311 13.43 -4.76 -21.18
C LEU A 311 11.92 -4.89 -20.97
N LEU A 312 11.43 -4.73 -19.74
CA LEU A 312 9.99 -4.75 -19.43
C LEU A 312 9.25 -3.56 -20.05
N VAL A 313 9.83 -2.36 -20.08
CA VAL A 313 9.26 -1.20 -20.79
C VAL A 313 9.13 -1.49 -22.28
N ILE A 314 10.19 -2.02 -22.90
CA ILE A 314 10.18 -2.42 -24.32
C ILE A 314 9.12 -3.49 -24.56
N ALA A 315 9.05 -4.52 -23.71
CA ALA A 315 8.05 -5.57 -23.79
C ALA A 315 6.62 -5.03 -23.64
N SER A 316 6.40 -4.04 -22.77
CA SER A 316 5.10 -3.39 -22.57
C SER A 316 4.64 -2.65 -23.82
N VAL A 317 5.55 -1.93 -24.48
CA VAL A 317 5.27 -1.23 -25.74
C VAL A 317 5.04 -2.24 -26.87
N LEU A 318 5.84 -3.31 -26.93
CA LEU A 318 5.69 -4.36 -27.92
C LEU A 318 4.33 -5.06 -27.78
N LEU A 319 4.01 -5.61 -26.61
CA LEU A 319 2.71 -6.24 -26.33
C LEU A 319 1.56 -5.26 -26.52
N GLY A 320 1.73 -4.00 -26.12
CA GLY A 320 0.78 -2.92 -26.38
C GLY A 320 0.50 -2.75 -27.88
N TRP A 321 1.55 -2.75 -28.71
CA TRP A 321 1.40 -2.69 -30.17
C TRP A 321 0.75 -3.96 -30.75
N LEU A 322 1.14 -5.16 -30.31
CA LEU A 322 0.52 -6.43 -30.75
C LEU A 322 -0.98 -6.45 -30.41
N SER A 323 -1.31 -6.13 -29.16
CA SER A 323 -2.69 -6.03 -28.65
C SER A 323 -3.49 -4.99 -29.41
N TRP A 324 -2.93 -3.81 -29.66
CA TRP A 324 -3.58 -2.79 -30.46
C TRP A 324 -3.86 -3.27 -31.89
N ARG A 325 -2.87 -3.90 -32.54
CA ARG A 325 -2.94 -4.30 -33.95
C ARG A 325 -3.90 -5.46 -34.23
N TRP A 326 -3.97 -6.43 -33.33
CA TRP A 326 -4.73 -7.68 -33.55
C TRP A 326 -5.91 -7.89 -32.60
N VAL A 327 -6.04 -7.12 -31.54
CA VAL A 327 -7.20 -7.19 -30.63
C VAL A 327 -8.01 -5.90 -30.71
N GLU A 328 -7.39 -4.73 -30.55
CA GLU A 328 -8.13 -3.47 -30.49
C GLU A 328 -8.65 -3.02 -31.87
N GLN A 329 -7.80 -3.00 -32.89
CA GLN A 329 -8.15 -2.53 -34.24
C GLN A 329 -9.26 -3.35 -34.92
N PRO A 330 -9.24 -4.70 -34.89
CA PRO A 330 -10.30 -5.49 -35.55
C PRO A 330 -11.70 -5.21 -35.00
N PHE A 331 -11.81 -5.02 -33.69
CA PHE A 331 -13.08 -4.71 -33.02
C PHE A 331 -13.51 -3.25 -33.21
N ARG A 332 -12.57 -2.33 -33.50
CA ARG A 332 -12.85 -0.91 -33.72
C ARG A 332 -13.47 -0.58 -35.08
N GLY A 333 -13.24 -1.34 -36.15
CA GLY A 333 -13.76 -0.87 -37.45
C GLY A 333 -13.59 -1.68 -38.73
N ALA A 334 -13.44 -3.00 -38.74
CA ALA A 334 -13.16 -3.70 -40.02
C ALA A 334 -13.89 -5.02 -40.31
N ALA A 335 -14.53 -5.69 -39.34
CA ALA A 335 -15.18 -6.97 -39.61
C ALA A 335 -16.70 -6.82 -39.89
N PRO A 336 -17.23 -7.25 -41.04
CA PRO A 336 -18.66 -7.23 -41.36
C PRO A 336 -19.52 -7.94 -40.30
N LEU A 337 -19.00 -9.02 -39.71
CA LEU A 337 -19.64 -9.79 -38.63
C LEU A 337 -19.76 -9.00 -37.32
N LEU A 338 -18.90 -8.00 -37.07
CA LEU A 338 -18.88 -7.18 -35.85
C LEU A 338 -19.54 -5.80 -36.06
N ALA A 339 -20.06 -5.51 -37.27
CA ALA A 339 -20.70 -4.24 -37.59
C ALA A 339 -22.02 -4.02 -36.83
N GLY A 340 -22.78 -5.09 -36.57
CA GLY A 340 -24.04 -5.05 -35.81
C GLY A 340 -23.85 -4.79 -34.30
N ARG A 341 -24.89 -4.26 -33.64
CA ARG A 341 -24.86 -3.89 -32.21
C ARG A 341 -24.97 -5.07 -31.23
N ARG A 342 -25.61 -6.17 -31.65
CA ARG A 342 -25.97 -7.30 -30.77
C ARG A 342 -24.76 -8.14 -30.37
N LEU A 343 -23.92 -8.52 -31.34
CA LEU A 343 -22.78 -9.41 -31.08
C LEU A 343 -21.74 -8.77 -30.13
N PRO A 344 -21.26 -7.52 -30.33
CA PRO A 344 -20.31 -6.89 -29.41
C PRO A 344 -20.86 -6.72 -27.98
N LEU A 345 -22.15 -6.44 -27.85
CA LEU A 345 -22.80 -6.32 -26.54
C LEU A 345 -22.91 -7.68 -25.86
N ALA A 346 -23.30 -8.73 -26.59
CA ALA A 346 -23.35 -10.09 -26.07
C ALA A 346 -21.96 -10.56 -25.64
N THR A 347 -20.92 -10.35 -26.46
CA THR A 347 -19.53 -10.72 -26.09
C THR A 347 -19.01 -9.91 -24.91
N ALA A 348 -19.40 -8.64 -24.80
CA ALA A 348 -19.09 -7.80 -23.64
C ALA A 348 -19.70 -8.38 -22.37
N VAL A 349 -21.01 -8.66 -22.38
CA VAL A 349 -21.73 -9.23 -21.23
C VAL A 349 -21.18 -10.60 -20.86
N VAL A 350 -20.97 -11.49 -21.83
CA VAL A 350 -20.40 -12.83 -21.60
C VAL A 350 -19.00 -12.71 -20.99
N GLY A 351 -18.14 -11.82 -21.51
CA GLY A 351 -16.83 -11.57 -20.95
C GLY A 351 -16.88 -11.06 -19.51
N ILE A 352 -17.73 -10.07 -19.22
CA ILE A 352 -17.92 -9.56 -17.86
C ILE A 352 -18.35 -10.70 -16.93
N VAL A 353 -19.39 -11.45 -17.29
CA VAL A 353 -19.89 -12.57 -16.47
C VAL A 353 -18.82 -13.63 -16.28
N LEU A 354 -18.08 -14.00 -17.33
CA LEU A 354 -17.04 -15.01 -17.27
C LEU A 354 -15.89 -14.61 -16.34
N PHE A 355 -15.33 -13.41 -16.50
CA PHE A 355 -14.21 -12.95 -15.66
C PHE A 355 -14.67 -12.66 -14.23
N SER A 356 -15.87 -12.11 -14.03
CA SER A 356 -16.44 -11.97 -12.68
C SER A 356 -16.64 -13.34 -12.01
N ALA A 357 -17.19 -14.32 -12.71
CA ALA A 357 -17.36 -15.67 -12.18
C ALA A 357 -16.01 -16.35 -11.89
N ALA A 358 -15.03 -16.22 -12.79
CA ALA A 358 -13.69 -16.75 -12.58
C ALA A 358 -13.02 -16.11 -11.34
N GLY A 359 -13.07 -14.79 -11.23
CA GLY A 359 -12.51 -14.07 -10.08
C GLY A 359 -13.18 -14.44 -8.75
N ILE A 360 -14.52 -14.53 -8.73
CA ILE A 360 -15.29 -14.96 -7.56
C ILE A 360 -14.98 -16.43 -7.22
N GLY A 361 -14.87 -17.31 -8.23
CA GLY A 361 -14.52 -18.70 -8.08
C GLY A 361 -13.14 -18.88 -7.43
N ILE A 362 -12.13 -18.19 -7.95
CA ILE A 362 -10.77 -18.16 -7.37
C ILE A 362 -10.80 -17.72 -5.91
N ARG A 363 -11.57 -16.67 -5.58
CA ARG A 363 -11.67 -16.17 -4.20
C ARG A 363 -12.38 -17.17 -3.27
N LYS A 364 -13.49 -17.78 -3.72
CA LYS A 364 -14.26 -18.77 -2.94
C LYS A 364 -13.47 -20.05 -2.69
N ALA A 365 -12.62 -20.44 -3.64
CA ALA A 365 -11.67 -21.54 -3.48
C ALA A 365 -10.43 -21.16 -2.67
N GLU A 366 -10.39 -19.96 -2.06
CA GLU A 366 -9.26 -19.45 -1.28
C GLU A 366 -7.91 -19.49 -2.02
N GLY A 367 -7.98 -19.35 -3.35
CA GLY A 367 -6.80 -19.42 -4.22
C GLY A 367 -6.19 -20.82 -4.35
N PHE A 368 -7.00 -21.86 -4.13
CA PHE A 368 -6.68 -23.27 -4.31
C PHE A 368 -5.48 -23.71 -3.45
N PRO A 369 -5.57 -23.66 -2.10
CA PRO A 369 -4.47 -24.02 -1.20
C PRO A 369 -3.92 -25.44 -1.43
N GLU A 370 -4.73 -26.35 -1.96
CA GLU A 370 -4.34 -27.70 -2.36
C GLU A 370 -3.24 -27.75 -3.43
N ARG A 371 -3.02 -26.66 -4.18
CA ARG A 371 -1.91 -26.58 -5.14
C ARG A 371 -0.55 -26.38 -4.46
N MET A 372 -0.55 -25.92 -3.21
CA MET A 372 0.65 -25.61 -2.42
C MET A 372 0.40 -25.95 -0.93
N PRO A 373 0.21 -27.24 -0.57
CA PRO A 373 -0.08 -27.64 0.80
C PRO A 373 1.06 -27.23 1.76
N TRP A 374 2.31 -27.32 1.29
CA TRP A 374 3.51 -26.88 2.04
C TRP A 374 3.46 -25.40 2.42
N ALA A 375 2.92 -24.53 1.57
CA ALA A 375 2.84 -23.10 1.84
C ALA A 375 1.77 -22.82 2.90
N THR A 376 0.65 -23.53 2.83
CA THR A 376 -0.42 -23.46 3.83
C THR A 376 0.09 -23.88 5.20
N GLU A 377 0.84 -24.98 5.29
CA GLU A 377 1.44 -25.45 6.54
C GLU A 377 2.44 -24.43 7.12
N LEU A 378 3.36 -23.93 6.27
CA LEU A 378 4.34 -22.92 6.65
C LEU A 378 3.68 -21.64 7.18
N LEU A 379 2.59 -21.19 6.55
CA LEU A 379 1.88 -19.96 6.91
C LEU A 379 0.86 -20.16 8.04
N ALA A 380 0.35 -21.37 8.28
CA ALA A 380 -0.58 -21.67 9.37
C ALA A 380 0.05 -21.45 10.76
N GLY A 381 1.36 -21.64 10.89
CA GLY A 381 2.12 -21.32 12.10
C GLY A 381 1.98 -19.86 12.56
N ARG A 382 1.66 -18.95 11.64
CA ARG A 382 1.46 -17.50 11.91
C ARG A 382 0.21 -17.20 12.73
N GLU A 383 -0.91 -17.85 12.43
CA GLU A 383 -2.22 -17.57 13.07
C GLU A 383 -2.27 -18.13 14.49
N ARG A 384 -1.62 -19.27 14.73
CA ARG A 384 -1.65 -20.00 16.01
C ARG A 384 -0.92 -19.29 17.16
N TYR A 385 -0.05 -18.33 16.85
CA TYR A 385 0.84 -17.69 17.84
C TYR A 385 0.34 -16.35 18.38
N ARG A 386 -0.80 -15.83 17.88
CA ARG A 386 -1.45 -14.66 18.50
C ARG A 386 -2.10 -15.07 19.82
N GLY A 387 -1.38 -14.85 20.91
CA GLY A 387 -1.77 -15.31 22.24
C GLY A 387 -3.02 -14.63 22.80
N HIS A 388 -3.77 -15.38 23.59
CA HIS A 388 -4.97 -14.95 24.34
C HIS A 388 -4.68 -13.94 25.47
N CYS A 389 -3.40 -13.66 25.76
CA CYS A 389 -2.95 -12.73 26.80
C CYS A 389 -2.55 -11.35 26.26
N LEU A 390 -3.01 -11.02 25.05
CA LEU A 390 -2.82 -9.72 24.41
C LEU A 390 -4.15 -8.98 24.32
N THR A 391 -4.30 -7.89 25.08
CA THR A 391 -5.45 -6.98 24.97
C THR A 391 -5.43 -6.30 23.61
N ALA A 392 -6.56 -6.34 22.90
CA ALA A 392 -6.66 -5.79 21.56
C ALA A 392 -6.67 -4.26 21.56
N ASP A 393 -6.38 -3.71 20.40
CA ASP A 393 -6.10 -2.31 20.10
C ASP A 393 -7.16 -1.28 20.56
N ASN A 394 -8.39 -1.70 20.84
CA ASN A 394 -9.53 -0.86 21.24
C ASN A 394 -10.28 -1.41 22.47
N ASP A 395 -9.79 -2.50 23.06
CA ASP A 395 -10.45 -3.08 24.23
C ASP A 395 -10.09 -2.26 25.48
N PRO A 396 -11.02 -2.13 26.43
CA PRO A 396 -10.70 -1.51 27.71
C PRO A 396 -9.60 -2.31 28.42
N PRO A 397 -8.78 -1.68 29.26
CA PRO A 397 -7.82 -2.39 30.09
C PRO A 397 -8.49 -3.55 30.86
N PRO A 398 -7.97 -4.78 30.78
CA PRO A 398 -8.55 -5.90 31.51
C PRO A 398 -8.31 -5.76 33.01
N VAL A 399 -9.10 -6.49 33.79
CA VAL A 399 -8.83 -6.67 35.22
C VAL A 399 -7.73 -7.72 35.38
N HIS A 400 -6.70 -7.38 36.14
CA HIS A 400 -5.59 -8.29 36.46
C HIS A 400 -5.89 -9.09 37.74
N PRO A 401 -5.53 -10.39 37.80
CA PRO A 401 -4.87 -11.17 36.75
C PRO A 401 -5.85 -11.62 35.65
N VAL A 402 -5.38 -11.62 34.40
CA VAL A 402 -6.15 -12.13 33.26
C VAL A 402 -6.22 -13.66 33.33
N ARG A 403 -7.42 -14.20 33.12
CA ARG A 403 -7.67 -15.65 33.19
C ARG A 403 -6.82 -16.40 32.15
N ASN A 404 -6.25 -17.53 32.55
CA ASN A 404 -5.41 -18.41 31.73
C ASN A 404 -4.09 -17.79 31.22
N CYS A 405 -3.65 -16.69 31.83
CA CYS A 405 -2.38 -16.03 31.49
C CYS A 405 -1.24 -16.29 32.50
N ALA A 406 -1.54 -17.01 33.57
CA ALA A 406 -0.56 -17.60 34.46
C ALA A 406 -0.17 -19.00 33.99
N ALA A 407 1.08 -19.40 34.24
CA ALA A 407 1.62 -20.73 34.01
C ALA A 407 2.41 -21.21 35.24
N GLY A 408 2.33 -22.50 35.57
CA GLY A 408 2.91 -23.11 36.77
C GLY A 408 1.88 -23.39 37.88
N GLU A 409 2.24 -24.26 38.81
CA GLU A 409 1.36 -24.71 39.92
C GLU A 409 1.40 -23.79 41.14
N SER A 410 2.48 -23.03 41.31
CA SER A 410 2.62 -21.98 42.33
C SER A 410 2.13 -20.63 41.80
N GLY A 411 1.79 -19.69 42.70
CA GLY A 411 1.55 -18.29 42.33
C GLY A 411 2.72 -17.68 41.54
N PRO A 412 2.49 -16.63 40.72
CA PRO A 412 3.49 -16.10 39.81
C PRO A 412 4.66 -15.46 40.58
N GLN A 413 5.87 -15.97 40.34
CA GLN A 413 7.12 -15.41 40.85
C GLN A 413 7.76 -14.48 39.83
N VAL A 414 7.49 -14.71 38.54
CA VAL A 414 7.96 -13.94 37.40
C VAL A 414 6.77 -13.35 36.64
N ALA A 415 6.81 -12.05 36.34
CA ALA A 415 5.85 -11.43 35.43
C ALA A 415 6.51 -10.96 34.14
N ILE A 416 5.80 -11.06 33.01
CA ILE A 416 6.24 -10.61 31.69
C ILE A 416 5.29 -9.48 31.26
N MET A 417 5.82 -8.26 31.16
CA MET A 417 5.04 -7.05 30.91
C MET A 417 5.52 -6.35 29.64
N GLY A 418 4.57 -5.93 28.80
CA GLY A 418 4.84 -5.14 27.61
C GLY A 418 3.72 -5.15 26.58
N ASP A 419 4.10 -5.12 25.31
CA ASP A 419 3.18 -5.12 24.17
C ASP A 419 3.06 -6.53 23.52
N SER A 420 2.74 -6.55 22.23
CA SER A 420 2.70 -7.77 21.43
C SER A 420 4.07 -8.47 21.32
N HIS A 421 5.20 -7.77 21.47
CA HIS A 421 6.53 -8.40 21.50
C HIS A 421 6.75 -9.18 22.79
N ALA A 422 6.35 -8.63 23.95
CA ALA A 422 6.41 -9.35 25.22
C ALA A 422 5.59 -10.64 25.19
N THR A 423 4.34 -10.55 24.71
CA THR A 423 3.45 -11.71 24.59
C THR A 423 3.95 -12.72 23.55
N SER A 424 4.63 -12.28 22.50
CA SER A 424 5.28 -13.17 21.52
C SER A 424 6.53 -13.87 22.07
N LEU A 425 7.19 -13.32 23.09
CA LEU A 425 8.33 -13.98 23.74
C LEU A 425 7.90 -15.00 24.81
N ALA A 426 6.68 -14.84 25.34
CA ALA A 426 6.24 -15.54 26.54
C ALA A 426 6.08 -17.07 26.40
N PRO A 427 5.52 -17.65 25.33
CA PRO A 427 5.23 -19.10 25.29
C PRO A 427 6.46 -20.01 25.56
N PRO A 428 7.60 -19.89 24.85
CA PRO A 428 8.77 -20.71 25.17
C PRO A 428 9.36 -20.37 26.54
N LEU A 429 9.30 -19.11 26.97
CA LEU A 429 9.79 -18.70 28.28
C LEU A 429 8.96 -19.30 29.43
N GLN A 430 7.63 -19.24 29.36
CA GLN A 430 6.72 -19.82 30.35
C GLN A 430 6.87 -21.34 30.42
N ALA A 431 7.07 -22.00 29.27
CA ALA A 431 7.35 -23.44 29.23
C ALA A 431 8.65 -23.79 29.97
N MET A 432 9.73 -23.03 29.76
CA MET A 432 10.99 -23.20 30.49
C MET A 432 10.84 -22.93 31.99
N LEU A 433 10.17 -21.83 32.37
CA LEU A 433 9.92 -21.47 33.77
C LEU A 433 9.11 -22.54 34.49
N THR A 434 8.04 -23.03 33.88
CA THR A 434 7.19 -24.11 34.41
C THR A 434 8.00 -25.39 34.60
N GLY A 435 8.85 -25.76 33.65
CA GLY A 435 9.74 -26.92 33.77
C GLY A 435 10.76 -26.82 34.91
N MET A 436 11.01 -25.61 35.42
CA MET A 436 11.84 -25.34 36.60
C MET A 436 11.02 -25.16 37.89
N GLY A 437 9.70 -25.35 37.84
CA GLY A 437 8.80 -25.12 38.97
C GLY A 437 8.60 -23.64 39.31
N ILE A 438 8.91 -22.71 38.39
CA ILE A 438 8.75 -21.27 38.59
C ILE A 438 7.41 -20.83 37.99
N GLY A 439 6.49 -20.39 38.84
CA GLY A 439 5.22 -19.79 38.42
C GLY A 439 5.46 -18.47 37.67
N SER A 440 4.77 -18.25 36.57
CA SER A 440 4.90 -17.05 35.74
C SER A 440 3.56 -16.48 35.28
N TYR A 441 3.52 -15.19 34.97
CA TYR A 441 2.34 -14.50 34.45
C TYR A 441 2.72 -13.59 33.28
N VAL A 442 1.93 -13.58 32.21
CA VAL A 442 2.12 -12.67 31.07
C VAL A 442 0.83 -11.90 30.77
N SER A 443 0.93 -10.60 30.54
CA SER A 443 -0.14 -9.88 29.86
C SER A 443 0.43 -8.71 29.07
N GLY A 444 -0.11 -8.48 27.87
CA GLY A 444 0.26 -7.35 27.04
C GLY A 444 -0.94 -6.54 26.58
N TYR A 445 -0.69 -5.31 26.14
CA TYR A 445 -1.64 -4.50 25.39
C TYR A 445 -1.03 -4.16 24.04
N ALA A 446 -1.73 -4.50 22.95
CA ALA A 446 -1.25 -4.27 21.60
C ALA A 446 -0.89 -2.79 21.35
N GLY A 447 0.38 -2.54 21.02
CA GLY A 447 0.85 -1.19 20.72
C GLY A 447 1.12 -0.31 21.94
N CYS A 448 1.28 -0.88 23.14
CA CYS A 448 1.57 -0.15 24.39
C CYS A 448 2.83 -0.71 25.08
N PRO A 449 3.96 0.03 25.10
CA PRO A 449 5.14 -0.36 25.87
C PRO A 449 4.85 -0.28 27.39
N PRO A 450 5.63 -0.97 28.24
CA PRO A 450 5.39 -1.07 29.68
C PRO A 450 5.83 0.19 30.45
N VAL A 451 5.34 1.35 30.01
CA VAL A 451 5.70 2.68 30.53
C VAL A 451 4.42 3.47 30.78
N PRO A 452 3.98 3.60 32.05
CA PRO A 452 2.91 4.52 32.43
C PRO A 452 3.22 5.95 31.97
N GLY A 453 2.18 6.72 31.66
CA GLY A 453 2.27 8.11 31.19
C GLY A 453 2.42 8.27 29.68
N LEU A 454 2.77 7.21 28.94
CA LEU A 454 2.85 7.31 27.48
C LEU A 454 1.47 7.22 26.81
N VAL A 455 1.29 8.08 25.80
CA VAL A 455 0.02 8.24 25.08
C VAL A 455 0.22 8.00 23.58
N ARG A 456 -0.69 7.23 22.98
CA ARG A 456 -0.75 7.00 21.54
C ARG A 456 -1.49 8.14 20.84
N LEU A 457 -0.75 9.08 20.26
CA LEU A 457 -1.31 10.30 19.67
C LEU A 457 -2.24 10.01 18.49
N ASP A 458 -2.06 8.88 17.80
CA ASP A 458 -2.89 8.43 16.68
C ASP A 458 -4.19 7.72 17.08
N LYS A 459 -4.39 7.43 18.38
CA LYS A 459 -5.52 6.60 18.88
C LYS A 459 -6.27 7.20 20.07
N LEU A 460 -6.08 8.49 20.35
CA LEU A 460 -6.82 9.19 21.39
C LEU A 460 -8.31 9.36 21.02
N PRO A 461 -9.25 9.21 21.98
CA PRO A 461 -9.10 8.75 23.37
C PRO A 461 -9.23 7.23 23.52
N SER A 462 -9.45 6.50 22.42
CA SER A 462 -9.84 5.09 22.41
C SER A 462 -8.81 4.12 23.01
N ARG A 463 -7.52 4.49 23.03
CA ARG A 463 -6.44 3.63 23.54
C ARG A 463 -5.86 4.17 24.85
N SER A 464 -5.97 3.39 25.92
CA SER A 464 -5.53 3.78 27.26
C SER A 464 -4.32 2.96 27.73
N CYS A 465 -3.15 3.17 27.09
CA CYS A 465 -1.90 2.51 27.49
C CYS A 465 -1.51 2.83 28.94
N ASP A 466 -1.72 4.08 29.38
CA ASP A 466 -1.46 4.51 30.76
C ASP A 466 -2.32 3.73 31.78
N ALA A 467 -3.65 3.67 31.56
CA ALA A 467 -4.53 2.95 32.47
C ALA A 467 -4.21 1.46 32.54
N TYR A 468 -3.88 0.84 31.40
CA TYR A 468 -3.41 -0.54 31.37
C TYR A 468 -2.13 -0.75 32.19
N ASN A 469 -1.10 0.06 31.94
CA ASN A 469 0.18 -0.09 32.62
C ASN A 469 0.04 0.14 34.13
N ARG A 470 -0.77 1.12 34.56
CA ARG A 470 -1.05 1.35 35.99
C ARG A 470 -1.77 0.16 36.62
N ALA A 471 -2.85 -0.32 36.02
CA ALA A 471 -3.60 -1.46 36.54
C ALA A 471 -2.74 -2.74 36.67
N TYR A 472 -1.83 -2.96 35.71
CA TYR A 472 -0.86 -4.06 35.79
C TYR A 472 0.09 -3.88 37.00
N LEU A 473 0.69 -2.69 37.14
CA LEU A 473 1.64 -2.41 38.22
C LEU A 473 0.99 -2.48 39.60
N ASP A 474 -0.24 -1.96 39.75
CA ASP A 474 -1.01 -2.00 41.00
C ASP A 474 -1.28 -3.46 41.44
N TRP A 475 -1.58 -4.34 40.48
CA TRP A 475 -1.72 -5.77 40.75
C TRP A 475 -0.38 -6.43 41.11
N LEU A 476 0.73 -6.04 40.45
CA LEU A 476 2.05 -6.62 40.73
C LEU A 476 2.47 -6.43 42.19
N GLU A 477 2.17 -5.27 42.78
CA GLU A 477 2.48 -4.97 44.19
C GLU A 477 1.82 -5.94 45.18
N GLN A 478 0.71 -6.58 44.78
CA GLN A 478 -0.07 -7.51 45.61
C GLN A 478 0.13 -8.98 45.21
N SER A 479 0.86 -9.24 44.12
CA SER A 479 0.92 -10.55 43.47
C SER A 479 1.98 -11.51 44.01
N GLY A 480 2.96 -11.02 44.77
CA GLY A 480 4.13 -11.79 45.21
C GLY A 480 5.21 -12.00 44.14
N VAL A 481 5.07 -11.37 42.97
CA VAL A 481 6.09 -11.37 41.92
C VAL A 481 7.36 -10.68 42.40
N ARG A 482 8.52 -11.31 42.16
CA ARG A 482 9.83 -10.78 42.51
C ARG A 482 10.62 -10.28 41.31
N THR A 483 10.40 -10.91 40.15
CA THR A 483 11.14 -10.64 38.93
C THR A 483 10.21 -10.22 37.79
N LEU A 484 10.51 -9.09 37.17
CA LEU A 484 9.76 -8.49 36.07
C LEU A 484 10.59 -8.54 34.78
N VAL A 485 10.08 -9.22 33.77
CA VAL A 485 10.64 -9.26 32.42
C VAL A 485 9.96 -8.17 31.59
N LEU A 486 10.74 -7.18 31.17
CA LEU A 486 10.27 -6.07 30.34
C LEU A 486 10.69 -6.29 28.89
N ALA A 487 9.72 -6.34 27.99
CA ALA A 487 9.97 -6.42 26.56
C ALA A 487 8.96 -5.58 25.79
N ALA A 488 9.41 -4.86 24.78
CA ALA A 488 8.51 -4.13 23.90
C ALA A 488 9.17 -3.89 22.55
N ARG A 489 8.37 -3.41 21.59
CA ARG A 489 8.84 -2.93 20.32
C ARG A 489 9.47 -1.52 20.42
N TRP A 490 10.44 -1.34 21.32
CA TRP A 490 10.93 -0.02 21.76
C TRP A 490 11.21 1.01 20.64
N PRO A 491 11.91 0.67 19.54
CA PRO A 491 12.29 1.68 18.53
C PRO A 491 11.11 2.29 17.77
N VAL A 492 10.01 1.55 17.59
CA VAL A 492 8.84 2.05 16.83
C VAL A 492 8.14 3.17 17.58
N TYR A 493 8.06 3.07 18.91
CA TYR A 493 7.39 4.05 19.75
C TYR A 493 8.26 5.29 19.98
N ALA A 494 9.59 5.10 20.12
CA ALA A 494 10.55 6.19 20.20
C ALA A 494 10.56 7.03 18.91
N SER A 495 10.89 6.40 17.77
CA SER A 495 10.94 7.11 16.47
C SER A 495 9.57 7.49 15.93
N GLY A 496 8.51 6.80 16.36
CA GLY A 496 7.15 6.93 15.81
C GLY A 496 7.03 6.42 14.38
N LEU A 497 8.09 5.83 13.83
CA LEU A 497 8.17 5.38 12.44
C LEU A 497 8.26 3.86 12.39
N ARG A 498 7.55 3.27 11.44
CA ARG A 498 7.59 1.83 11.13
C ARG A 498 8.91 1.42 10.47
N ALA A 499 9.24 0.14 10.53
CA ALA A 499 10.51 -0.38 10.03
C ALA A 499 10.60 -0.26 8.51
N ARG A 500 11.62 0.44 8.01
CA ARG A 500 11.97 0.53 6.58
C ARG A 500 13.45 0.20 6.43
N ASN A 501 13.74 -1.04 6.04
CA ASN A 501 15.11 -1.56 6.10
C ASN A 501 16.04 -1.04 4.99
N GLY A 502 15.51 -0.30 4.02
CA GLY A 502 16.28 0.24 2.89
C GLY A 502 16.65 -0.81 1.83
N GLU A 503 16.20 -2.05 2.01
CA GLU A 503 16.50 -3.22 1.17
C GLU A 503 15.21 -3.79 0.54
N GLY A 504 14.20 -2.93 0.37
CA GLY A 504 12.89 -3.28 -0.17
C GLY A 504 11.85 -3.71 0.88
N GLY A 505 12.27 -3.98 2.12
CA GLY A 505 11.37 -4.21 3.25
C GLY A 505 10.81 -2.90 3.80
N ASN A 506 9.50 -2.73 3.63
CA ASN A 506 8.75 -1.64 4.22
C ASN A 506 7.57 -2.22 4.99
N GLU A 507 7.58 -2.04 6.31
CA GLU A 507 6.41 -2.33 7.11
C GLU A 507 5.27 -1.37 6.74
N PRO A 508 4.08 -1.89 6.41
CA PRO A 508 2.96 -1.08 5.98
C PRO A 508 2.28 -0.36 7.15
N GLY A 509 1.57 0.72 6.83
CA GLY A 509 0.71 1.45 7.76
C GLY A 509 1.25 2.84 8.14
N PRO A 510 0.40 3.67 8.78
CA PRO A 510 0.76 5.02 9.17
C PRO A 510 1.81 5.01 10.29
N PRO A 511 2.50 6.14 10.52
CA PRO A 511 3.35 6.35 11.68
C PRO A 511 2.59 6.08 13.00
N ILE A 512 3.33 5.71 14.05
CA ILE A 512 2.82 5.37 15.39
C ILE A 512 3.38 6.38 16.42
N PRO A 513 2.96 7.66 16.37
CA PRO A 513 3.49 8.66 17.27
C PRO A 513 3.05 8.41 18.72
N MET A 514 4.02 8.40 19.63
CA MET A 514 3.83 8.27 21.08
C MET A 514 4.54 9.40 21.83
N ASP A 515 4.01 9.87 22.96
CA ASP A 515 4.67 10.89 23.79
C ASP A 515 4.27 10.77 25.27
N VAL A 516 4.98 11.49 26.16
CA VAL A 516 4.83 11.50 27.63
C VAL A 516 3.62 12.27 28.15
N ALA A 517 2.89 12.96 27.27
CA ALA A 517 1.59 13.56 27.52
C ALA A 517 0.90 13.86 26.19
N ALA A 518 -0.42 14.11 26.21
CA ALA A 518 -1.11 14.65 25.05
C ALA A 518 -0.58 16.08 24.77
N LEU A 519 0.33 16.20 23.82
CA LEU A 519 0.77 17.51 23.31
C LEU A 519 -0.43 18.30 22.75
N PRO A 520 -0.40 19.65 22.79
CA PRO A 520 -1.41 20.46 22.12
C PRO A 520 -1.50 20.11 20.62
N PRO A 521 -2.65 20.35 19.95
CA PRO A 521 -2.83 20.01 18.55
C PRO A 521 -1.74 20.65 17.66
N GLY A 522 -0.94 19.84 16.98
CA GLY A 522 0.22 20.27 16.18
C GLY A 522 0.97 19.06 15.60
N ASN A 523 2.04 19.31 14.82
CA ASN A 523 2.85 18.26 14.18
C ASN A 523 3.30 17.21 15.24
N PRO A 524 2.88 15.94 15.16
CA PRO A 524 3.20 14.91 16.16
C PRO A 524 4.67 14.46 16.13
N PHE A 525 5.50 15.06 15.28
CA PHE A 525 6.93 14.81 15.14
C PHE A 525 7.71 16.11 15.34
N ASP A 526 7.69 16.66 16.55
CA ASP A 526 8.70 17.65 16.92
C ASP A 526 10.08 16.98 17.08
N GLY A 527 11.15 17.77 16.94
CA GLY A 527 12.52 17.28 16.93
C GLY A 527 13.02 16.70 18.27
N GLU A 528 12.26 16.85 19.36
CA GLU A 528 12.65 16.44 20.70
C GLU A 528 11.80 15.27 21.24
N ARG A 529 10.68 14.93 20.60
CA ARG A 529 9.75 13.86 21.02
C ARG A 529 10.46 12.54 21.27
N GLU A 530 11.30 12.13 20.33
CA GLU A 530 12.01 10.86 20.42
C GLU A 530 12.89 10.81 21.68
N ALA A 531 13.61 11.90 21.99
CA ALA A 531 14.43 11.99 23.19
C ALA A 531 13.59 11.95 24.48
N ARG A 532 12.41 12.61 24.51
CA ARG A 532 11.49 12.56 25.66
C ARG A 532 10.96 11.15 25.92
N VAL A 533 10.52 10.47 24.87
CA VAL A 533 10.02 9.09 24.94
C VAL A 533 11.12 8.12 25.42
N ILE A 534 12.33 8.24 24.87
CA ILE A 534 13.48 7.42 25.29
C ILE A 534 13.83 7.68 26.76
N SER A 535 13.80 8.94 27.19
CA SER A 535 14.05 9.31 28.59
C SER A 535 13.01 8.69 29.53
N ALA A 536 11.73 8.67 29.12
CA ALA A 536 10.67 8.01 29.88
C ALA A 536 10.88 6.49 29.98
N TYR A 537 11.42 5.84 28.95
CA TYR A 537 11.78 4.41 29.04
C TYR A 537 12.83 4.17 30.12
N ALA A 538 13.91 4.95 30.09
CA ALA A 538 15.01 4.79 31.04
C ALA A 538 14.57 5.08 32.47
N ALA A 539 13.80 6.16 32.68
CA ALA A 539 13.24 6.51 33.97
C ALA A 539 12.33 5.41 34.53
N GLN A 540 11.46 4.84 33.70
CA GLN A 540 10.57 3.76 34.14
C GLN A 540 11.32 2.49 34.51
N VAL A 541 12.30 2.07 33.70
CA VAL A 541 13.12 0.89 34.00
C VAL A 541 13.88 1.08 35.32
N ALA A 542 14.47 2.26 35.53
CA ALA A 542 15.16 2.59 36.78
C ALA A 542 14.22 2.53 37.99
N ALA A 543 13.04 3.14 37.88
CA ALA A 543 12.03 3.12 38.95
C ALA A 543 11.54 1.70 39.29
N LEU A 544 11.33 0.85 38.29
CA LEU A 544 10.95 -0.55 38.52
C LEU A 544 12.05 -1.35 39.23
N ALA A 545 13.31 -1.06 38.93
CA ALA A 545 14.46 -1.72 39.55
C ALA A 545 14.66 -1.37 41.02
N GLU A 546 13.99 -0.34 41.56
CA GLU A 546 13.96 -0.07 42.99
C GLU A 546 13.14 -1.11 43.75
N ARG A 547 12.13 -1.71 43.09
CA ARG A 547 11.13 -2.59 43.72
C ARG A 547 11.25 -4.05 43.29
N PHE A 548 11.62 -4.29 42.03
CA PHE A 548 11.69 -5.62 41.44
C PHE A 548 13.10 -5.94 40.93
N ASN A 549 13.39 -7.23 40.80
CA ASN A 549 14.45 -7.68 39.89
C ASN A 549 13.94 -7.49 38.46
N VAL A 550 14.66 -6.75 37.63
CA VAL A 550 14.24 -6.41 36.26
C VAL A 550 15.11 -7.14 35.26
N VAL A 551 14.50 -7.96 34.42
CA VAL A 551 15.14 -8.49 33.21
C VAL A 551 14.69 -7.63 32.04
N LEU A 552 15.59 -6.75 31.58
CA LEU A 552 15.31 -5.86 30.47
C LEU A 552 15.71 -6.53 29.15
N VAL A 553 14.71 -6.81 28.32
CA VAL A 553 14.91 -7.30 26.95
C VAL A 553 15.06 -6.11 26.02
N TYR A 554 16.25 -6.01 25.42
CA TYR A 554 16.62 -4.95 24.47
C TYR A 554 15.86 -5.10 23.14
N PRO A 555 15.89 -4.07 22.27
CA PRO A 555 15.22 -4.11 20.98
C PRO A 555 15.56 -5.37 20.17
N TYR A 556 14.50 -6.04 19.69
CA TYR A 556 14.63 -7.13 18.72
C TYR A 556 15.00 -6.54 17.35
N PRO A 557 15.93 -7.14 16.58
CA PRO A 557 16.19 -6.67 15.21
C PRO A 557 14.92 -6.77 14.38
N GLU A 558 14.46 -5.71 13.74
CA GLU A 558 13.23 -5.78 12.94
C GLU A 558 13.54 -6.28 11.53
N ALA A 559 12.65 -7.09 10.96
CA ALA A 559 12.81 -7.64 9.61
C ALA A 559 12.34 -6.64 8.53
N GLY A 560 11.22 -5.94 8.76
CA GLY A 560 10.67 -4.97 7.81
C GLY A 560 10.01 -5.58 6.56
N TRP A 561 9.96 -6.90 6.45
CA TRP A 561 9.18 -7.65 5.46
C TRP A 561 8.49 -8.83 6.14
N LYS A 562 7.34 -9.28 5.63
CA LYS A 562 6.62 -10.45 6.16
C LYS A 562 7.47 -11.71 5.97
N VAL A 563 8.20 -12.15 7.01
CA VAL A 563 9.24 -13.18 6.89
C VAL A 563 8.72 -14.52 6.35
N PRO A 564 7.64 -15.12 6.91
CA PRO A 564 7.12 -16.38 6.38
C PRO A 564 6.66 -16.28 4.93
N LEU A 565 6.09 -15.13 4.54
CA LEU A 565 5.65 -14.90 3.16
C LEU A 565 6.86 -14.83 2.21
N ARG A 566 7.96 -14.21 2.65
CA ARG A 566 9.20 -14.14 1.86
C ARG A 566 9.85 -15.51 1.71
N VAL A 567 9.95 -16.27 2.80
CA VAL A 567 10.42 -17.67 2.79
C VAL A 567 9.55 -18.52 1.86
N ALA A 568 8.23 -18.42 1.98
CA ALA A 568 7.29 -19.15 1.13
C ALA A 568 7.51 -18.82 -0.35
N ARG A 569 7.71 -17.54 -0.69
CA ARG A 569 7.97 -17.14 -2.09
C ARG A 569 9.29 -17.68 -2.62
N GLU A 570 10.36 -17.72 -1.82
CA GLU A 570 11.62 -18.32 -2.23
C GLU A 570 11.45 -19.83 -2.49
N LEU A 571 10.82 -20.56 -1.56
CA LEU A 571 10.53 -21.99 -1.71
C LEU A 571 9.57 -22.32 -2.86
N MET A 572 8.67 -21.41 -3.21
CA MET A 572 7.76 -21.58 -4.35
C MET A 572 8.51 -21.69 -5.68
N PHE A 573 9.65 -21.02 -5.80
CA PHE A 573 10.44 -20.99 -7.03
C PHE A 573 11.69 -21.85 -6.98
N ASP A 574 12.15 -22.19 -5.78
CA ASP A 574 13.25 -23.10 -5.52
C ASP A 574 12.94 -23.92 -4.26
N PRO A 575 12.24 -25.06 -4.39
CA PRO A 575 11.81 -25.87 -3.24
C PRO A 575 12.95 -26.43 -2.39
N GLU A 576 14.15 -26.53 -2.95
CA GLU A 576 15.35 -27.02 -2.25
C GLU A 576 16.16 -25.87 -1.61
N ALA A 577 15.75 -24.62 -1.83
CA ALA A 577 16.41 -23.47 -1.23
C ALA A 577 16.46 -23.59 0.30
N GLN A 578 17.50 -23.03 0.88
CA GLN A 578 17.57 -22.73 2.31
C GLN A 578 17.55 -21.22 2.50
N PRO A 579 16.35 -20.59 2.50
CA PRO A 579 16.21 -19.14 2.62
C PRO A 579 17.02 -18.57 3.78
N ALA A 580 17.89 -17.63 3.44
CA ALA A 580 18.73 -16.88 4.38
C ALA A 580 18.24 -15.42 4.45
N ILE A 581 17.00 -15.26 4.93
CA ILE A 581 16.36 -13.93 5.00
C ILE A 581 17.02 -13.13 6.12
N SER A 582 17.48 -11.92 5.83
CA SER A 582 18.18 -11.09 6.83
C SER A 582 18.13 -9.59 6.57
N THR A 583 18.18 -8.80 7.63
CA THR A 583 18.29 -7.34 7.57
C THR A 583 19.69 -6.83 7.88
N SER A 584 19.99 -5.63 7.39
CA SER A 584 21.30 -5.01 7.60
C SER A 584 21.51 -4.76 9.09
N ARG A 585 22.66 -5.17 9.62
CA ARG A 585 23.02 -4.85 11.01
C ARG A 585 23.12 -3.33 11.23
N THR A 586 23.58 -2.59 10.22
CA THR A 586 23.60 -1.11 10.26
C THR A 586 22.20 -0.52 10.33
N PHE A 587 21.21 -1.11 9.66
CA PHE A 587 19.82 -0.67 9.76
C PHE A 587 19.29 -0.84 11.19
N PHE A 588 19.52 -2.00 11.81
CA PHE A 588 19.13 -2.24 13.20
C PHE A 588 19.74 -1.20 14.15
N HIS A 589 21.05 -0.98 14.06
CA HIS A 589 21.78 -0.03 14.90
C HIS A 589 21.28 1.42 14.73
N ARG A 590 21.18 1.89 13.48
CA ARG A 590 20.66 3.24 13.18
C ARG A 590 19.32 3.53 13.87
N ARG A 591 18.49 2.49 14.00
CA ARG A 591 17.14 2.59 14.55
C ARG A 591 17.07 2.37 16.05
N SER A 592 17.98 1.59 16.62
CA SER A 592 17.89 1.11 18.00
C SER A 592 18.92 1.72 18.93
N ASP A 593 20.01 2.28 18.42
CA ASP A 593 21.16 2.72 19.22
C ASP A 593 20.81 3.79 20.25
N ALA A 594 19.87 4.72 19.95
CA ALA A 594 19.43 5.72 20.91
C ALA A 594 18.73 5.08 22.14
N VAL A 595 17.88 4.08 21.91
CA VAL A 595 17.23 3.30 22.98
C VAL A 595 18.25 2.46 23.74
N ILE A 596 19.13 1.77 23.01
CA ILE A 596 20.19 0.91 23.59
C ILE A 596 21.09 1.74 24.51
N THR A 597 21.53 2.92 24.04
CA THR A 597 22.37 3.85 24.81
C THR A 597 21.68 4.30 26.10
N ALA A 598 20.39 4.63 26.02
CA ALA A 598 19.62 5.03 27.20
C ALA A 598 19.48 3.89 28.22
N PHE A 599 19.31 2.64 27.77
CA PHE A 599 19.27 1.46 28.65
C PHE A 599 20.64 1.10 29.23
N ASP A 600 21.71 1.26 28.46
CA ASP A 600 23.09 1.02 28.92
C ASP A 600 23.50 2.03 30.00
N ALA A 601 22.94 3.25 29.99
CA ALA A 601 23.20 4.27 31.00
C ALA A 601 22.57 3.99 32.39
N ILE A 602 21.66 3.02 32.50
CA ILE A 602 20.97 2.71 33.77
C ILE A 602 21.85 1.82 34.64
N HIS A 603 22.26 2.29 35.81
CA HIS A 603 23.11 1.53 36.72
C HIS A 603 22.30 1.02 37.91
N SER A 604 22.01 -0.28 37.94
CA SER A 604 21.39 -0.94 39.10
C SER A 604 21.78 -2.42 39.12
N PRO A 605 22.13 -2.99 40.30
CA PRO A 605 22.39 -4.42 40.43
C PRO A 605 21.14 -5.28 40.28
N ARG A 606 19.95 -4.68 40.34
CA ARG A 606 18.68 -5.39 40.14
C ARG A 606 18.27 -5.48 38.66
N ILE A 607 19.12 -5.02 37.74
CA ILE A 607 18.85 -5.06 36.30
C ILE A 607 19.77 -6.07 35.61
N ALA A 608 19.18 -7.13 35.06
CA ALA A 608 19.86 -8.00 34.10
C ALA A 608 19.43 -7.65 32.67
N ARG A 609 20.38 -7.72 31.75
CA ARG A 609 20.20 -7.27 30.35
C ARG A 609 20.22 -8.46 29.41
N VAL A 610 19.19 -8.57 28.58
CA VAL A 610 19.11 -9.59 27.53
C VAL A 610 19.15 -8.90 26.17
N ARG A 611 20.06 -9.34 25.31
CA ARG A 611 20.40 -8.71 24.02
C ARG A 611 20.05 -9.63 22.85
N PRO A 612 18.80 -9.59 22.32
CA PRO A 612 18.40 -10.41 21.17
C PRO A 612 19.29 -10.19 19.94
N ASP A 613 19.82 -8.97 19.77
CA ASP A 613 20.75 -8.63 18.69
C ASP A 613 22.02 -9.48 18.71
N ARG A 614 22.52 -9.90 19.88
CA ARG A 614 23.71 -10.76 19.98
C ARG A 614 23.47 -12.20 19.54
N LEU A 615 22.20 -12.63 19.46
CA LEU A 615 21.81 -13.98 19.07
C LEU A 615 21.39 -14.07 17.60
N LEU A 616 20.95 -12.95 17.03
CA LEU A 616 20.40 -12.89 15.68
C LEU A 616 21.32 -12.18 14.69
N CYS A 617 22.09 -11.19 15.15
CA CYS A 617 23.05 -10.47 14.34
C CYS A 617 24.44 -11.11 14.43
N ASP A 618 25.14 -11.18 13.29
CA ASP A 618 26.49 -11.76 13.15
C ASP A 618 26.64 -13.22 13.59
N THR A 619 25.54 -13.88 13.96
CA THR A 619 25.53 -15.26 14.46
C THR A 619 25.37 -16.27 13.32
N PHE A 620 24.39 -16.05 12.45
CA PHE A 620 24.12 -16.94 11.32
C PHE A 620 24.69 -16.40 10.00
N ILE A 621 24.70 -15.08 9.84
CA ILE A 621 25.11 -14.39 8.62
C ILE A 621 26.01 -13.19 9.01
N PRO A 622 27.26 -13.11 8.52
CA PRO A 622 28.16 -12.01 8.85
C PRO A 622 27.61 -10.63 8.43
N ASN A 623 27.73 -9.63 9.30
CA ASN A 623 27.26 -8.25 9.17
C ASN A 623 25.74 -8.09 9.02
N ARG A 624 24.96 -9.13 9.36
CA ARG A 624 23.50 -9.15 9.14
C ARG A 624 22.75 -9.76 10.32
N CYS A 625 21.50 -9.35 10.47
CA CYS A 625 20.57 -9.88 11.47
C CYS A 625 19.63 -10.89 10.79
N ALA A 626 19.72 -12.15 11.20
CA ALA A 626 18.95 -13.23 10.61
C ALA A 626 17.46 -13.10 10.94
N ASN A 627 16.61 -13.23 9.92
CA ASN A 627 15.16 -13.32 10.07
C ASN A 627 14.66 -14.74 9.80
N ALA A 628 15.29 -15.47 8.88
CA ALA A 628 15.12 -16.90 8.70
C ALA A 628 16.46 -17.49 8.24
N PHE A 629 16.81 -18.67 8.73
CA PHE A 629 18.05 -19.35 8.38
C PHE A 629 17.94 -20.86 8.64
N GLY A 630 18.43 -21.67 7.71
CA GLY A 630 18.52 -23.13 7.88
C GLY A 630 17.18 -23.79 8.17
N GLY A 631 16.12 -23.37 7.47
CA GLY A 631 14.75 -23.88 7.65
C GLY A 631 14.01 -23.36 8.88
N LYS A 632 14.65 -22.56 9.73
CA LYS A 632 14.02 -21.89 10.88
C LYS A 632 13.59 -20.49 10.49
N MET A 633 12.37 -20.12 10.85
CA MET A 633 11.88 -18.74 10.79
C MET A 633 12.02 -18.15 12.17
N PHE A 634 12.72 -17.02 12.34
CA PHE A 634 12.83 -16.36 13.64
C PHE A 634 11.69 -15.36 13.87
N TYR A 635 10.89 -15.04 12.85
CA TYR A 635 9.78 -14.09 12.91
C TYR A 635 8.53 -14.72 12.29
N PHE A 636 7.37 -14.54 12.93
CA PHE A 636 6.09 -14.99 12.36
C PHE A 636 5.41 -13.92 11.48
N ASP A 637 5.89 -12.68 11.54
CA ASP A 637 5.52 -11.60 10.62
C ASP A 637 6.73 -10.72 10.27
N ASP A 638 6.55 -9.41 10.17
CA ASP A 638 7.60 -8.45 9.82
C ASP A 638 8.43 -7.93 11.00
N ASN A 639 8.00 -8.17 12.24
CA ASN A 639 8.70 -7.66 13.42
C ASN A 639 8.60 -8.55 14.67
N HIS A 640 7.59 -9.40 14.80
CA HIS A 640 7.40 -10.21 16.00
C HIS A 640 8.22 -11.51 15.97
N PRO A 641 8.83 -11.91 17.10
CA PRO A 641 9.52 -13.18 17.21
C PRO A 641 8.53 -14.36 17.09
N SER A 642 8.84 -15.29 16.19
CA SER A 642 8.24 -16.64 16.12
C SER A 642 8.52 -17.47 17.37
N PRO A 643 7.86 -18.63 17.57
CA PRO A 643 8.27 -19.60 18.58
C PRO A 643 9.77 -19.93 18.54
N GLU A 644 10.33 -20.14 17.35
CA GLU A 644 11.74 -20.47 17.17
C GLU A 644 12.67 -19.30 17.51
N GLY A 645 12.28 -18.07 17.14
CA GLY A 645 13.01 -16.84 17.49
C GLY A 645 12.93 -16.52 18.98
N ALA A 646 11.76 -16.71 19.60
CA ALA A 646 11.58 -16.56 21.03
C ALA A 646 12.35 -17.63 21.82
N ALA A 647 12.43 -18.86 21.30
CA ALA A 647 13.21 -19.95 21.89
C ALA A 647 14.73 -19.71 21.87
N LEU A 648 15.24 -18.84 20.99
CA LEU A 648 16.65 -18.40 21.07
C LEU A 648 16.90 -17.47 22.26
N VAL A 649 15.93 -16.61 22.61
CA VAL A 649 16.10 -15.57 23.63
C VAL A 649 15.68 -16.06 25.03
N ALA A 650 14.70 -16.96 25.11
CA ALA A 650 14.18 -17.47 26.39
C ALA A 650 15.27 -18.06 27.33
N PRO A 651 16.28 -18.81 26.85
CA PRO A 651 17.38 -19.27 27.70
C PRO A 651 18.19 -18.14 28.34
N GLU A 652 18.46 -17.07 27.60
CA GLU A 652 19.17 -15.89 28.13
C GLU A 652 18.34 -15.16 29.20
N ILE A 653 17.01 -15.09 29.02
CA ILE A 653 16.11 -14.55 30.03
C ILE A 653 16.13 -15.41 31.30
N VAL A 654 16.05 -16.73 31.16
CA VAL A 654 16.14 -17.65 32.31
C VAL A 654 17.49 -17.52 33.03
N ALA A 655 18.59 -17.42 32.30
CA ALA A 655 19.91 -17.21 32.87
C ALA A 655 20.00 -15.88 33.64
N ALA A 656 19.42 -14.81 33.08
CA ALA A 656 19.33 -13.50 33.72
C ALA A 656 18.50 -13.54 35.02
N ILE A 657 17.34 -14.21 35.03
CA ILE A 657 16.52 -14.39 36.24
C ILE A 657 17.35 -15.09 37.33
N ARG A 658 18.01 -16.21 37.00
CA ARG A 658 18.83 -16.95 37.95
C ARG A 658 20.05 -16.18 38.45
N ALA A 659 20.62 -15.30 37.64
CA ALA A 659 21.72 -14.44 38.05
C ALA A 659 21.25 -13.45 39.13
N LEU A 660 20.11 -12.79 38.91
CA LEU A 660 19.51 -11.87 39.88
C LEU A 660 19.13 -12.57 41.19
N ASP A 661 18.54 -13.78 41.11
CA ASP A 661 18.18 -14.56 42.29
C ASP A 661 19.42 -14.97 43.13
N ARG A 662 20.53 -15.32 42.46
CA ARG A 662 21.79 -15.68 43.14
C ARG A 662 22.46 -14.50 43.82
N GLU A 663 22.51 -13.35 43.17
CA GLU A 663 23.06 -12.13 43.78
C GLU A 663 22.25 -11.73 45.02
N GLN A 664 20.93 -11.90 44.98
CA GLN A 664 20.07 -11.63 46.12
C GLN A 664 20.26 -12.61 47.27
N ALA A 665 20.49 -13.91 46.98
CA ALA A 665 20.79 -14.90 48.02
C ALA A 665 22.17 -14.72 48.67
N SER A 666 23.08 -13.99 48.01
CA SER A 666 24.43 -13.70 48.52
C SER A 666 24.54 -12.40 49.34
N ARG A 667 23.46 -11.59 49.38
CA ARG A 667 23.34 -10.36 50.18
C ARG A 667 22.46 -10.61 51.39
#